data_AF-A0A353F1A5-F1
#
_entry.id   AF-A0A353F1A5-F1
#
_cell.length_a   1.000
_cell.length_b   1.000
_cell.length_c   1.000
_cell.angle_alpha   90.00
_cell.angle_beta   90.00
_cell.angle_gamma   90.00
#
_symmetry.space_group_name_H-M   'P 1'
#
loop_
_entity.id
_entity.type
_entity.pdbx_description
1 polymer ?
#
loop_
_entity_poly.entity_id
_entity_poly.type
_entity_poly.pdbx_seq_one_letter_code
_entity_poly.pdbx_strand_id
1 'polypeptide(L)'
;MKRLLPLLLAVAALGSLFLANGQEKKASLPEPTRPLKALLIAGGCCHDYVKQHEVLYKGIQERANVRVDVMWTRDRSTNPPLPLYDDPDWAKGYDIIIHDECAASNKDLKLMENILEVHKTIPAVHLHCAMHSFRNGTDKWAKHLGLHSTGHGPQKPLEITYTNPDHPITKTLENWVTKNEELYNNREIFDAEPLALATQKVGDRENSAVVAWINTKQGAPTFSTTVGHNTHTVEDPRYLDLVTRGLLWAAGKLNDDYLKPYTGSNVITEMGAKEEKVESVFGKPSKDAVKVKLTASSVQVSDSHFPWRAIDGNVETRWTANGAAHPAWLQLEFEKPTTVSSAEILWEQRTEWYHYKIETSRDGKNWEIAHDGSKNQRKSDTKDRFNAQNIKSLRVTTLGQETGKWPALWEIRLKGPKGKLKLFPILTKKEINQTKGASSKGFEKAGNIKPQIAQLSPEEEAAILKDCEVPEGFEKSLFASWHSANYPVYVAASPGGDLYVSSDGNGSLGRQPNRGRVLRLRDSDNDGRADEVTEFIRDIDSPRGLIWDHDRLYLLHPPHISVFFDRDHDGVAEESKRLISDIAFGFKDRPADHTTNDITMGIDGWIYIAGGDFGFMKATGSDGRTLQHRGGGVVRFRPDGSNLELFSTGTRNILATPMSPTLDMFARDNTNDGGGWGVRFHHFTPLSDHGYPRLYKNFEKEHVHPLADYGGGSGCGGVYIHEPGFPDEWNKAPFTCDWGRAGLFRHTVEPLGATFKEAAAPQKFIKVSRPTDADVDGM
;
A
#
# COMPACT_ATOMS: atom_id res chain seq x y z
N MET A 1 75.60 -54.26 -14.91
CA MET A 1 75.07 -53.96 -16.25
C MET A 1 73.64 -54.48 -16.34
N LYS A 2 72.64 -53.59 -16.26
CA LYS A 2 71.23 -53.94 -16.36
C LYS A 2 70.81 -53.87 -17.85
N ARG A 3 70.54 -55.02 -18.46
CA ARG A 3 69.90 -55.20 -19.78
C ARG A 3 68.58 -55.93 -19.52
N LEU A 4 67.42 -55.33 -19.81
CA LEU A 4 66.69 -55.29 -21.08
C LEU A 4 66.11 -56.66 -21.53
N LEU A 5 64.77 -56.75 -21.42
CA LEU A 5 63.78 -57.42 -22.30
C LEU A 5 63.80 -58.98 -22.40
N PRO A 6 62.77 -59.68 -22.95
CA PRO A 6 61.36 -59.31 -23.29
C PRO A 6 60.29 -60.43 -23.02
N LEU A 7 59.03 -60.09 -23.38
CA LEU A 7 58.00 -60.92 -24.06
C LEU A 7 57.27 -62.15 -23.43
N LEU A 8 55.94 -61.98 -23.32
CA LEU A 8 54.81 -62.80 -23.84
C LEU A 8 54.62 -64.29 -23.46
N LEU A 9 53.38 -64.57 -23.01
CA LEU A 9 52.57 -65.82 -22.99
C LEU A 9 53.09 -67.01 -22.17
N ALA A 10 52.28 -67.96 -21.68
CA ALA A 10 50.87 -68.11 -21.31
C ALA A 10 50.69 -69.59 -20.89
N VAL A 11 49.59 -69.89 -20.18
CA VAL A 11 48.92 -71.21 -20.03
C VAL A 11 49.66 -72.26 -19.17
N ALA A 12 49.30 -72.43 -17.89
CA ALA A 12 48.15 -73.14 -17.29
C ALA A 12 48.37 -74.65 -17.08
N ALA A 13 48.15 -75.09 -15.84
CA ALA A 13 47.83 -76.47 -15.50
C ALA A 13 46.94 -76.49 -14.23
N LEU A 14 45.86 -77.26 -14.32
CA LEU A 14 44.75 -77.42 -13.38
C LEU A 14 45.12 -78.21 -12.11
N GLY A 15 44.32 -78.05 -11.05
CA GLY A 15 44.19 -79.05 -9.98
C GLY A 15 43.30 -78.58 -8.83
N SER A 16 42.24 -79.34 -8.54
CA SER A 16 40.99 -78.92 -7.89
C SER A 16 40.88 -79.23 -6.38
N LEU A 17 39.90 -78.56 -5.73
CA LEU A 17 39.21 -78.80 -4.44
C LEU A 17 39.86 -78.33 -3.12
N PHE A 18 39.25 -77.32 -2.47
CA PHE A 18 38.49 -77.45 -1.20
C PHE A 18 37.74 -76.13 -0.88
N LEU A 19 36.55 -76.27 -0.29
CA LEU A 19 35.53 -75.25 -0.04
C LEU A 19 35.99 -74.09 0.87
N ALA A 20 35.76 -72.84 0.42
CA ALA A 20 35.61 -71.67 1.29
C ALA A 20 34.62 -70.68 0.65
N ASN A 21 33.71 -70.14 1.45
CA ASN A 21 32.65 -69.18 1.11
C ASN A 21 33.06 -68.15 0.05
N GLY A 22 32.52 -68.28 -1.16
CA GLY A 22 32.50 -67.20 -2.15
C GLY A 22 31.26 -66.34 -1.94
N GLN A 23 31.35 -65.31 -1.10
CA GLN A 23 30.46 -64.16 -1.23
C GLN A 23 30.83 -63.44 -2.52
N GLU A 24 29.89 -63.36 -3.45
CA GLU A 24 29.96 -62.49 -4.62
C GLU A 24 30.34 -61.06 -4.18
N LYS A 25 31.49 -60.57 -4.65
CA LYS A 25 31.79 -59.13 -4.58
C LYS A 25 30.81 -58.42 -5.53
N LYS A 26 29.68 -57.96 -4.97
CA LYS A 26 28.89 -56.87 -5.55
C LYS A 26 29.85 -55.71 -5.85
N ALA A 27 29.92 -55.31 -7.10
CA ALA A 27 30.49 -54.01 -7.47
C ALA A 27 29.77 -52.94 -6.64
N SER A 28 30.51 -52.23 -5.79
CA SER A 28 30.00 -51.09 -5.06
C SER A 28 29.57 -50.03 -6.06
N LEU A 29 28.32 -49.57 -5.96
CA LEU A 29 27.81 -48.42 -6.69
C LEU A 29 28.76 -47.22 -6.46
N PRO A 30 29.07 -46.39 -7.49
CA PRO A 30 29.86 -45.19 -7.29
C PRO A 30 29.19 -44.30 -6.24
N GLU A 31 30.00 -43.75 -5.32
CA GLU A 31 29.47 -42.86 -4.29
C GLU A 31 28.75 -41.66 -4.92
N PRO A 32 27.61 -41.23 -4.34
CA PRO A 32 26.85 -40.11 -4.89
C PRO A 32 27.71 -38.85 -4.93
N THR A 33 27.76 -38.19 -6.09
CA THR A 33 28.50 -36.93 -6.28
C THR A 33 27.95 -35.86 -5.35
N ARG A 34 28.82 -35.31 -4.47
CA ARG A 34 28.47 -34.22 -3.56
C ARG A 34 27.93 -33.02 -4.38
N PRO A 35 26.79 -32.43 -3.99
CA PRO A 35 26.31 -31.19 -4.61
C PRO A 35 27.30 -30.04 -4.40
N LEU A 36 27.48 -29.20 -5.42
CA LEU A 36 28.16 -27.92 -5.24
C LEU A 36 27.36 -27.07 -4.26
N LYS A 37 28.04 -26.27 -3.43
CA LYS A 37 27.39 -25.32 -2.53
C LYS A 37 27.64 -23.90 -3.03
N ALA A 38 26.60 -23.23 -3.51
CA ALA A 38 26.64 -21.84 -3.94
C ALA A 38 26.00 -20.93 -2.89
N LEU A 39 26.48 -19.68 -2.81
CA LEU A 39 25.84 -18.60 -2.06
C LEU A 39 25.35 -17.52 -3.02
N LEU A 40 24.04 -17.27 -3.09
CA LEU A 40 23.44 -16.16 -3.81
C LEU A 40 23.26 -14.95 -2.89
N ILE A 41 23.80 -13.81 -3.29
CA ILE A 41 23.71 -12.53 -2.60
C ILE A 41 22.85 -11.59 -3.46
N ALA A 42 21.74 -11.07 -2.91
CA ALA A 42 20.77 -10.27 -3.67
C ALA A 42 20.12 -9.14 -2.84
N GLY A 43 19.63 -8.08 -3.47
CA GLY A 43 18.93 -6.96 -2.79
C GLY A 43 19.39 -5.58 -3.24
N GLY A 44 18.72 -4.51 -2.80
CA GLY A 44 19.00 -3.13 -3.18
C GLY A 44 17.89 -2.46 -4.01
N CYS A 45 18.20 -1.31 -4.62
CA CYS A 45 17.21 -0.35 -5.12
C CYS A 45 16.30 -0.80 -6.27
N CYS A 46 16.81 -1.65 -7.15
CA CYS A 46 16.48 -1.47 -8.56
C CYS A 46 15.69 -2.63 -9.18
N HIS A 47 15.53 -3.75 -8.46
CA HIS A 47 14.79 -4.94 -8.97
C HIS A 47 13.84 -5.56 -7.94
N ASP A 48 12.96 -6.45 -8.42
CA ASP A 48 12.07 -7.26 -7.57
C ASP A 48 12.82 -8.42 -6.92
N TYR A 49 13.73 -8.09 -6.02
CA TYR A 49 14.56 -9.07 -5.32
C TYR A 49 13.79 -10.01 -4.42
N VAL A 50 12.51 -9.76 -4.14
CA VAL A 50 11.61 -10.71 -3.45
C VAL A 50 11.26 -11.88 -4.37
N LYS A 51 11.21 -11.66 -5.69
CA LYS A 51 10.95 -12.72 -6.67
C LYS A 51 12.22 -13.24 -7.33
N GLN A 52 13.11 -12.35 -7.76
CA GLN A 52 14.27 -12.73 -8.57
C GLN A 52 15.20 -13.69 -7.82
N HIS A 53 15.44 -13.49 -6.52
CA HIS A 53 16.26 -14.43 -5.74
C HIS A 53 15.66 -15.84 -5.74
N GLU A 54 14.33 -15.97 -5.65
CA GLU A 54 13.66 -17.27 -5.69
C GLU A 54 13.78 -17.94 -7.06
N VAL A 55 13.53 -17.17 -8.12
CA VAL A 55 13.62 -17.66 -9.50
C VAL A 55 15.03 -18.16 -9.79
N LEU A 56 16.06 -17.42 -9.37
CA LEU A 56 17.46 -17.77 -9.58
C LEU A 56 17.83 -19.07 -8.85
N TYR A 57 17.62 -19.16 -7.53
CA TYR A 57 18.06 -20.34 -6.79
C TYR A 57 17.29 -21.60 -7.22
N LYS A 58 15.98 -21.49 -7.48
CA LYS A 58 15.15 -22.61 -7.97
C LYS A 58 15.58 -23.01 -9.38
N GLY A 59 15.72 -22.04 -10.27
CA GLY A 59 16.08 -22.28 -11.66
C GLY A 59 17.45 -22.95 -11.82
N ILE A 60 18.44 -22.56 -11.01
CA ILE A 60 19.76 -23.21 -10.97
C ILE A 60 19.65 -24.62 -10.39
N GLN A 61 18.97 -24.79 -9.25
CA GLN A 61 18.79 -26.10 -8.62
C GLN A 61 18.04 -27.10 -9.49
N GLU A 62 17.08 -26.65 -10.30
CA GLU A 62 16.35 -27.50 -11.25
C GLU A 62 17.23 -27.97 -12.42
N ARG A 63 18.30 -27.25 -12.73
CA ARG A 63 19.20 -27.53 -13.87
C ARG A 63 20.49 -28.22 -13.47
N ALA A 64 20.93 -28.04 -12.23
CA ALA A 64 22.24 -28.48 -11.79
C ALA A 64 22.30 -28.96 -10.34
N ASN A 65 23.27 -29.82 -10.04
CA ASN A 65 23.46 -30.46 -8.74
C ASN A 65 24.21 -29.49 -7.82
N VAL A 66 23.57 -28.35 -7.60
CA VAL A 66 24.09 -27.18 -6.90
C VAL A 66 23.06 -26.80 -5.86
N ARG A 67 23.40 -26.92 -4.59
CA ARG A 67 22.64 -26.31 -3.50
C ARG A 67 22.94 -24.81 -3.49
N VAL A 68 21.93 -23.98 -3.67
CA VAL A 68 22.09 -22.52 -3.68
C VAL A 68 21.52 -21.95 -2.39
N ASP A 69 22.37 -21.72 -1.39
CA ASP A 69 21.97 -20.95 -0.21
C ASP A 69 21.83 -19.47 -0.60
N VAL A 70 20.91 -18.74 0.03
CA VAL A 70 20.57 -17.36 -0.36
C VAL A 70 20.71 -16.44 0.84
N MET A 71 21.40 -15.33 0.64
CA MET A 71 21.43 -14.19 1.53
C MET A 71 20.88 -12.99 0.75
N TRP A 72 19.71 -12.46 1.14
CA TRP A 72 19.09 -11.39 0.38
C TRP A 72 18.47 -10.31 1.26
N THR A 73 18.27 -9.09 0.78
CA THR A 73 17.59 -8.04 1.56
C THR A 73 16.42 -7.39 0.83
N ARG A 74 15.39 -6.99 1.59
CA ARG A 74 14.25 -6.19 1.10
C ARG A 74 14.57 -4.70 0.99
N ASP A 75 15.72 -4.27 1.51
CA ASP A 75 16.15 -2.89 1.42
C ASP A 75 16.20 -2.43 -0.04
N ARG A 76 15.55 -1.31 -0.33
CA ARG A 76 15.44 -0.72 -1.67
C ARG A 76 16.30 0.54 -1.82
N SER A 77 17.32 0.71 -0.99
CA SER A 77 18.28 1.79 -1.16
C SER A 77 19.39 1.39 -2.12
N THR A 78 20.12 2.38 -2.62
CA THR A 78 21.35 2.17 -3.39
C THR A 78 22.53 1.78 -2.50
N ASN A 79 22.35 1.70 -1.18
CA ASN A 79 23.36 1.29 -0.20
C ASN A 79 22.73 0.30 0.81
N PRO A 80 22.29 -0.88 0.34
CA PRO A 80 21.60 -1.84 1.20
C PRO A 80 22.53 -2.35 2.32
N PRO A 81 21.97 -2.71 3.50
CA PRO A 81 22.72 -3.34 4.56
C PRO A 81 23.18 -4.73 4.11
N LEU A 82 24.49 -4.93 4.01
CA LEU A 82 25.13 -6.19 3.62
C LEU A 82 26.03 -6.71 4.75
N PRO A 83 25.47 -7.00 5.95
CA PRO A 83 26.25 -7.35 7.14
C PRO A 83 27.01 -8.67 7.00
N LEU A 84 26.71 -9.47 5.96
CA LEU A 84 27.48 -10.68 5.67
C LEU A 84 28.97 -10.35 5.45
N TYR A 85 29.28 -9.19 4.86
CA TYR A 85 30.65 -8.79 4.56
C TYR A 85 31.42 -8.28 5.77
N ASP A 86 30.76 -8.13 6.93
CA ASP A 86 31.40 -7.81 8.20
C ASP A 86 32.16 -9.02 8.77
N ASP A 87 31.76 -10.24 8.38
CA ASP A 87 32.45 -11.48 8.75
C ASP A 87 33.54 -11.81 7.73
N PRO A 88 34.84 -11.83 8.10
CA PRO A 88 35.91 -12.19 7.17
C PRO A 88 35.82 -13.62 6.62
N ASP A 89 35.09 -14.51 7.30
CA ASP A 89 34.90 -15.91 6.91
C ASP A 89 33.56 -16.14 6.15
N TRP A 90 32.88 -15.08 5.68
CA TRP A 90 31.53 -15.16 5.10
C TRP A 90 31.35 -16.16 3.95
N ALA A 91 32.39 -16.35 3.13
CA ALA A 91 32.36 -17.26 1.98
C ALA A 91 32.79 -18.70 2.32
N LYS A 92 33.20 -18.96 3.56
CA LYS A 92 33.77 -20.25 3.98
C LYS A 92 32.79 -21.39 3.82
N GLY A 93 33.24 -22.44 3.14
CA GLY A 93 32.45 -23.64 2.89
C GLY A 93 31.49 -23.55 1.69
N TYR A 94 31.51 -22.45 0.95
CA TYR A 94 30.91 -22.36 -0.39
C TYR A 94 31.95 -22.65 -1.47
N ASP A 95 31.51 -23.33 -2.52
CA ASP A 95 32.33 -23.66 -3.68
C ASP A 95 32.31 -22.52 -4.73
N ILE A 96 31.29 -21.66 -4.72
CA ILE A 96 31.10 -20.54 -5.65
C ILE A 96 30.13 -19.50 -5.06
N ILE A 97 30.32 -18.22 -5.38
CA ILE A 97 29.42 -17.12 -4.98
C ILE A 97 28.69 -16.55 -6.19
N ILE A 98 27.43 -16.17 -6.03
CA ILE A 98 26.61 -15.50 -7.04
C ILE A 98 26.27 -14.12 -6.50
N HIS A 99 26.78 -13.07 -7.14
CA HIS A 99 26.48 -11.68 -6.82
C HIS A 99 25.36 -11.14 -7.70
N ASP A 100 24.33 -10.59 -7.09
CA ASP A 100 23.23 -9.87 -7.74
C ASP A 100 22.76 -8.65 -6.92
N GLU A 101 23.48 -8.32 -5.85
CA GLU A 101 23.18 -7.15 -5.02
C GLU A 101 23.44 -5.83 -5.75
N CYS A 102 22.56 -4.86 -5.53
CA CYS A 102 22.64 -3.48 -6.02
C CYS A 102 23.13 -2.54 -4.90
N ALA A 103 24.45 -2.44 -4.75
CA ALA A 103 25.12 -1.61 -3.76
C ALA A 103 25.87 -0.43 -4.40
N ALA A 104 25.23 0.24 -5.36
CA ALA A 104 25.85 1.28 -6.17
C ALA A 104 26.44 2.44 -5.36
N SER A 105 25.80 2.82 -4.24
CA SER A 105 26.24 3.91 -3.36
C SER A 105 27.13 3.44 -2.20
N ASN A 106 27.45 2.15 -2.11
CA ASN A 106 28.41 1.67 -1.12
C ASN A 106 29.82 2.11 -1.53
N LYS A 107 30.44 2.96 -0.70
CA LYS A 107 31.78 3.53 -0.94
C LYS A 107 32.86 2.91 -0.05
N ASP A 108 32.54 1.87 0.71
CA ASP A 108 33.49 1.24 1.62
C ASP A 108 34.53 0.42 0.83
N LEU A 109 35.74 0.97 0.75
CA LEU A 109 36.85 0.34 0.05
C LEU A 109 37.31 -0.95 0.74
N LYS A 110 37.26 -1.01 2.07
CA LYS A 110 37.71 -2.18 2.83
C LYS A 110 36.76 -3.35 2.64
N LEU A 111 35.46 -3.07 2.63
CA LEU A 111 34.44 -4.06 2.31
C LEU A 111 34.65 -4.63 0.91
N MET A 112 34.84 -3.77 -0.10
CA MET A 112 35.12 -4.22 -1.47
C MET A 112 36.41 -5.05 -1.53
N GLU A 113 37.48 -4.63 -0.85
CA GLU A 113 38.74 -5.38 -0.79
C GLU A 113 38.57 -6.76 -0.14
N ASN A 114 37.75 -6.89 0.90
CA ASN A 114 37.42 -8.19 1.50
C ASN A 114 36.71 -9.12 0.51
N ILE A 115 35.78 -8.60 -0.30
CA ILE A 115 35.10 -9.38 -1.35
C ILE A 115 36.11 -9.84 -2.40
N LEU A 116 36.98 -8.92 -2.86
CA LEU A 116 37.99 -9.23 -3.87
C LEU A 116 39.03 -10.26 -3.36
N GLU A 117 39.37 -10.23 -2.08
CA GLU A 117 40.30 -11.21 -1.48
C GLU A 117 39.75 -12.63 -1.54
N VAL A 118 38.46 -12.82 -1.23
CA VAL A 118 37.77 -14.11 -1.34
C VAL A 118 37.87 -14.68 -2.76
N HIS A 119 37.67 -13.81 -3.75
CA HIS A 119 37.64 -14.20 -5.16
C HIS A 119 39.01 -14.41 -5.81
N LYS A 120 40.11 -14.25 -5.05
CA LYS A 120 41.40 -14.81 -5.48
C LYS A 120 41.36 -16.33 -5.57
N THR A 121 40.52 -16.99 -4.75
CA THR A 121 40.46 -18.46 -4.66
C THR A 121 39.08 -19.05 -4.91
N ILE A 122 38.00 -18.33 -4.60
CA ILE A 122 36.63 -18.81 -4.79
C ILE A 122 36.08 -18.23 -6.10
N PRO A 123 35.56 -19.04 -7.04
CA PRO A 123 34.97 -18.55 -8.27
C PRO A 123 33.68 -17.75 -8.02
N ALA A 124 33.25 -16.96 -9.02
CA ALA A 124 32.07 -16.11 -8.89
C ALA A 124 31.19 -16.11 -10.16
N VAL A 125 29.90 -15.87 -9.94
CA VAL A 125 28.96 -15.43 -10.97
C VAL A 125 28.50 -14.02 -10.64
N HIS A 126 28.57 -13.11 -11.59
CA HIS A 126 28.08 -11.75 -11.43
C HIS A 126 26.89 -11.51 -12.34
N LEU A 127 25.74 -11.26 -11.73
CA LEU A 127 24.50 -10.99 -12.43
C LEU A 127 24.31 -9.48 -12.62
N HIS A 128 23.21 -9.11 -13.28
CA HIS A 128 22.94 -7.77 -13.78
C HIS A 128 23.30 -6.66 -12.79
N CYS A 129 22.81 -6.76 -11.55
CA CYS A 129 22.98 -5.66 -10.61
C CYS A 129 24.39 -5.54 -10.02
N ALA A 130 25.10 -6.66 -9.90
CA ALA A 130 26.48 -6.68 -9.44
C ALA A 130 27.40 -5.85 -10.33
N MET A 131 27.04 -5.69 -11.62
CA MET A 131 27.75 -4.83 -12.59
C MET A 131 27.84 -3.37 -12.15
N HIS A 132 26.95 -2.93 -11.26
CA HIS A 132 26.76 -1.53 -10.90
C HIS A 132 27.06 -1.23 -9.44
N SER A 133 27.50 -2.23 -8.68
CA SER A 133 27.81 -2.12 -7.26
C SER A 133 29.17 -1.47 -7.00
N PHE A 134 29.34 -0.93 -5.79
CA PHE A 134 30.61 -0.40 -5.27
C PHE A 134 31.21 0.76 -6.08
N ARG A 135 30.40 1.78 -6.43
CA ARG A 135 30.87 2.99 -7.14
C ARG A 135 31.64 3.94 -6.20
N ASN A 136 32.82 3.50 -5.78
CA ASN A 136 33.69 4.16 -4.81
C ASN A 136 34.76 5.06 -5.45
N GLY A 137 34.78 5.21 -6.78
CA GLY A 137 35.75 6.03 -7.50
C GLY A 137 37.02 5.29 -7.93
N THR A 138 37.12 3.97 -7.67
CA THR A 138 38.20 3.12 -8.18
C THR A 138 37.73 2.20 -9.30
N ASP A 139 38.67 1.59 -10.03
CA ASP A 139 38.38 0.61 -11.09
C ASP A 139 38.51 -0.86 -10.62
N LYS A 140 38.77 -1.10 -9.33
CA LYS A 140 39.07 -2.45 -8.80
C LYS A 140 37.93 -3.44 -9.02
N TRP A 141 36.69 -3.05 -8.71
CA TRP A 141 35.51 -3.89 -8.94
C TRP A 141 35.31 -4.17 -10.43
N ALA A 142 35.39 -3.14 -11.27
CA ALA A 142 35.21 -3.30 -12.71
C ALA A 142 36.31 -4.17 -13.36
N LYS A 143 37.55 -4.10 -12.87
CA LYS A 143 38.63 -5.01 -13.28
C LYS A 143 38.31 -6.46 -12.91
N HIS A 144 37.86 -6.70 -11.67
CA HIS A 144 37.43 -8.03 -11.25
C HIS A 144 36.31 -8.58 -12.13
N LEU A 145 35.27 -7.77 -12.38
CA LEU A 145 34.19 -8.13 -13.31
C LEU A 145 34.72 -8.40 -14.73
N GLY A 146 35.78 -7.70 -15.15
CA GLY A 146 36.39 -7.75 -16.48
C GLY A 146 35.90 -6.66 -17.43
N LEU A 147 34.88 -5.90 -17.03
CA LEU A 147 34.23 -4.89 -17.87
C LEU A 147 33.60 -3.77 -17.01
N HIS A 148 33.66 -2.54 -17.50
CA HIS A 148 32.99 -1.39 -16.91
C HIS A 148 31.89 -0.84 -17.82
N SER A 149 30.69 -0.69 -17.29
CA SER A 149 29.55 -0.01 -17.92
C SER A 149 29.20 1.28 -17.17
N THR A 150 28.66 2.27 -17.88
CA THR A 150 28.32 3.59 -17.32
C THR A 150 26.91 4.07 -17.63
N GLY A 151 26.21 3.41 -18.54
CA GLY A 151 24.85 3.71 -18.88
C GLY A 151 24.20 2.57 -19.66
N HIS A 152 22.92 2.75 -19.95
CA HIS A 152 22.12 1.77 -20.66
C HIS A 152 21.21 2.42 -21.69
N GLY A 153 20.80 1.64 -22.69
CA GLY A 153 19.75 1.96 -23.64
C GLY A 153 18.34 1.85 -23.02
N PRO A 154 17.28 2.12 -23.80
CA PRO A 154 15.90 1.98 -23.33
C PRO A 154 15.53 0.52 -23.03
N GLN A 155 14.41 0.33 -22.34
CA GLN A 155 13.78 -0.98 -22.08
C GLN A 155 13.12 -1.53 -23.37
N LYS A 156 13.90 -2.22 -24.21
CA LYS A 156 13.49 -2.77 -25.52
C LYS A 156 14.17 -4.12 -25.79
N PRO A 157 13.63 -4.95 -26.70
CA PRO A 157 14.24 -6.21 -27.10
C PRO A 157 15.72 -6.13 -27.44
N LEU A 158 16.49 -7.06 -26.86
CA LEU A 158 17.88 -7.34 -27.19
C LEU A 158 17.98 -8.61 -28.03
N GLU A 159 18.63 -8.53 -29.19
CA GLU A 159 19.02 -9.68 -30.00
C GLU A 159 20.36 -10.22 -29.48
N ILE A 160 20.33 -11.32 -28.72
CA ILE A 160 21.53 -11.97 -28.14
C ILE A 160 22.14 -12.94 -29.13
N THR A 161 23.43 -12.76 -29.40
CA THR A 161 24.26 -13.60 -30.29
C THR A 161 25.48 -14.13 -29.55
N TYR A 162 25.68 -15.44 -29.56
CA TYR A 162 26.87 -16.06 -28.98
C TYR A 162 28.08 -15.93 -29.90
N THR A 163 29.12 -15.24 -29.41
CA THR A 163 30.33 -14.93 -30.19
C THR A 163 31.36 -16.06 -30.20
N ASN A 164 31.26 -16.98 -29.25
CA ASN A 164 32.11 -18.17 -29.17
C ASN A 164 31.23 -19.40 -29.01
N PRO A 165 30.61 -19.93 -30.08
CA PRO A 165 29.66 -21.04 -29.99
C PRO A 165 30.33 -22.37 -29.59
N ASP A 166 31.65 -22.51 -29.71
CA ASP A 166 32.35 -23.74 -29.32
C ASP A 166 32.73 -23.78 -27.83
N HIS A 167 32.60 -22.66 -27.11
CA HIS A 167 32.93 -22.59 -25.69
C HIS A 167 32.01 -23.51 -24.88
N PRO A 168 32.52 -24.22 -23.85
CA PRO A 168 31.71 -25.16 -23.07
C PRO A 168 30.39 -24.57 -22.53
N ILE A 169 30.37 -23.29 -22.13
CA ILE A 169 29.15 -22.61 -21.66
C ILE A 169 28.10 -22.49 -22.77
N THR A 170 28.50 -22.09 -23.98
CA THR A 170 27.60 -21.66 -25.07
C THR A 170 27.32 -22.75 -26.10
N LYS A 171 28.08 -23.85 -26.11
CA LYS A 171 27.98 -24.94 -27.10
C LYS A 171 26.61 -25.58 -27.27
N THR A 172 25.76 -25.51 -26.26
CA THR A 172 24.39 -26.04 -26.31
C THR A 172 23.33 -24.94 -26.29
N LEU A 173 23.73 -23.67 -26.41
CA LEU A 173 22.83 -22.52 -26.34
C LEU A 173 22.63 -21.92 -27.72
N GLU A 174 21.42 -21.46 -27.98
CA GLU A 174 21.03 -20.84 -29.25
C GLU A 174 20.80 -19.33 -29.06
N ASN A 175 21.09 -18.55 -30.10
CA ASN A 175 20.79 -17.11 -30.13
C ASN A 175 19.31 -16.85 -29.80
N TRP A 176 19.02 -15.75 -29.12
CA TRP A 176 17.64 -15.43 -28.75
C TRP A 176 17.35 -13.94 -28.72
N VAL A 177 16.07 -13.60 -28.74
CA VAL A 177 15.58 -12.24 -28.53
C VAL A 177 14.87 -12.15 -27.18
N THR A 178 15.30 -11.19 -26.35
CA THR A 178 14.66 -10.92 -25.05
C THR A 178 13.34 -10.16 -25.25
N LYS A 179 12.53 -10.04 -24.19
CA LYS A 179 11.42 -9.07 -24.14
C LYS A 179 11.98 -7.66 -23.93
N ASN A 180 11.34 -6.80 -23.14
CA ASN A 180 11.98 -5.52 -22.80
C ASN A 180 13.16 -5.78 -21.86
N GLU A 181 14.32 -5.22 -22.21
CA GLU A 181 15.58 -5.36 -21.48
C GLU A 181 16.47 -4.13 -21.79
N GLU A 182 17.51 -3.91 -20.99
CA GLU A 182 18.41 -2.77 -21.11
C GLU A 182 19.76 -3.18 -21.71
N LEU A 183 20.15 -2.55 -22.82
CA LEU A 183 21.50 -2.74 -23.37
C LEU A 183 22.49 -1.83 -22.61
N TYR A 184 23.32 -2.41 -21.76
CA TYR A 184 24.38 -1.68 -21.06
C TYR A 184 25.59 -1.46 -21.98
N ASN A 185 26.16 -0.25 -21.94
CA ASN A 185 27.34 0.05 -22.74
C ASN A 185 28.60 -0.61 -22.17
N ASN A 186 29.61 -0.87 -23.02
CA ASN A 186 30.93 -1.29 -22.56
C ASN A 186 31.88 -0.09 -22.63
N ARG A 187 31.96 0.70 -21.56
CA ARG A 187 32.85 1.88 -21.49
C ARG A 187 34.31 1.46 -21.60
N GLU A 188 34.67 0.40 -20.89
CA GLU A 188 36.02 -0.16 -20.86
C GLU A 188 35.92 -1.67 -20.72
N ILE A 189 36.67 -2.39 -21.54
CA ILE A 189 36.80 -3.85 -21.49
C ILE A 189 38.21 -4.13 -20.98
N PHE A 190 38.30 -4.76 -19.82
CA PHE A 190 39.57 -5.13 -19.21
C PHE A 190 39.98 -6.54 -19.69
N ASP A 191 39.87 -7.53 -18.81
CA ASP A 191 40.22 -8.92 -19.06
C ASP A 191 39.03 -9.80 -19.45
N ALA A 192 37.87 -9.19 -19.75
CA ALA A 192 36.69 -9.94 -20.19
C ALA A 192 36.93 -10.65 -21.52
N GLU A 193 36.64 -11.95 -21.55
CA GLU A 193 36.59 -12.77 -22.76
C GLU A 193 35.12 -12.95 -23.17
N PRO A 194 34.65 -12.28 -24.25
CA PRO A 194 33.24 -12.25 -24.62
C PRO A 194 32.68 -13.61 -25.03
N LEU A 195 31.51 -13.96 -24.47
CA LEU A 195 30.73 -15.14 -24.86
C LEU A 195 29.47 -14.77 -25.66
N ALA A 196 28.87 -13.61 -25.37
CA ALA A 196 27.70 -13.12 -26.09
C ALA A 196 27.73 -11.60 -26.28
N LEU A 197 27.28 -11.17 -27.45
CA LEU A 197 26.90 -9.79 -27.76
C LEU A 197 25.37 -9.67 -27.73
N ALA A 198 24.87 -8.48 -27.44
CA ALA A 198 23.50 -8.10 -27.70
C ALA A 198 23.44 -6.88 -28.60
N THR A 199 22.48 -6.88 -29.52
CA THR A 199 22.16 -5.74 -30.38
C THR A 199 20.79 -5.18 -30.00
N GLN A 200 20.68 -3.85 -29.88
CA GLN A 200 19.43 -3.14 -29.61
C GLN A 200 19.17 -2.08 -30.69
N LYS A 201 18.02 -2.18 -31.34
CA LYS A 201 17.56 -1.24 -32.37
C LYS A 201 16.54 -0.26 -31.78
N VAL A 202 16.80 1.03 -31.93
CA VAL A 202 15.94 2.13 -31.46
C VAL A 202 15.79 3.16 -32.58
N GLY A 203 14.66 3.10 -33.29
CA GLY A 203 14.48 3.85 -34.54
C GLY A 203 15.52 3.41 -35.57
N ASP A 204 16.23 4.37 -36.17
CA ASP A 204 17.31 4.11 -37.13
C ASP A 204 18.67 3.82 -36.48
N ARG A 205 18.77 3.82 -35.14
CA ARG A 205 20.02 3.59 -34.42
C ARG A 205 20.11 2.15 -33.95
N GLU A 206 21.25 1.52 -34.24
CA GLU A 206 21.60 0.18 -33.76
C GLU A 206 22.85 0.28 -32.88
N ASN A 207 22.77 -0.27 -31.66
CA ASN A 207 23.90 -0.36 -30.74
C ASN A 207 24.16 -1.82 -30.39
N SER A 208 25.43 -2.19 -30.24
CA SER A 208 25.84 -3.54 -29.81
C SER A 208 26.83 -3.47 -28.65
N ALA A 209 26.72 -4.41 -27.72
CA ALA A 209 27.61 -4.52 -26.57
C ALA A 209 27.79 -5.99 -26.15
N VAL A 210 28.92 -6.30 -25.49
CA VAL A 210 29.16 -7.54 -24.77
C VAL A 210 28.24 -7.59 -23.56
N VAL A 211 27.48 -8.69 -23.45
CA VAL A 211 26.47 -8.87 -22.39
C VAL A 211 26.63 -10.16 -21.59
N ALA A 212 27.49 -11.08 -22.03
CA ALA A 212 27.94 -12.21 -21.23
C ALA A 212 29.40 -12.54 -21.55
N TRP A 213 30.21 -12.81 -20.53
CA TRP A 213 31.65 -13.03 -20.67
C TRP A 213 32.23 -13.82 -19.49
N ILE A 214 33.47 -14.26 -19.62
CA ILE A 214 34.26 -14.85 -18.53
C ILE A 214 35.48 -13.97 -18.22
N ASN A 215 36.03 -14.12 -17.02
CA ASN A 215 37.31 -13.54 -16.65
C ASN A 215 38.14 -14.56 -15.84
N THR A 216 39.34 -14.87 -16.31
CA THR A 216 40.27 -15.83 -15.72
C THR A 216 41.58 -15.20 -15.23
N LYS A 217 41.73 -13.88 -15.39
CA LYS A 217 42.98 -13.15 -15.10
C LYS A 217 42.94 -12.37 -13.79
N GLN A 218 41.79 -12.30 -13.13
CA GLN A 218 41.54 -11.46 -11.95
C GLN A 218 41.19 -12.28 -10.70
N GLY A 219 41.77 -13.48 -10.58
CA GLY A 219 41.54 -14.41 -9.47
C GLY A 219 41.04 -15.77 -9.95
N ALA A 220 40.17 -16.40 -9.16
CA ALA A 220 39.46 -17.60 -9.58
C ALA A 220 38.53 -17.29 -10.78
N PRO A 221 38.21 -18.27 -11.63
CA PRO A 221 37.38 -18.06 -12.81
C PRO A 221 36.02 -17.45 -12.46
N THR A 222 35.57 -16.48 -13.26
CA THR A 222 34.26 -15.85 -13.10
C THR A 222 33.46 -15.87 -14.39
N PHE A 223 32.13 -15.89 -14.25
CA PHE A 223 31.17 -15.66 -15.33
C PHE A 223 30.33 -14.43 -14.99
N SER A 224 30.13 -13.52 -15.96
CA SER A 224 29.44 -12.26 -15.73
C SER A 224 28.42 -12.00 -16.83
N THR A 225 27.29 -11.38 -16.49
CA THR A 225 26.29 -10.93 -17.45
C THR A 225 25.60 -9.63 -17.05
N THR A 226 25.33 -8.77 -18.03
CA THR A 226 24.49 -7.56 -17.85
C THR A 226 23.02 -7.83 -18.17
N VAL A 227 22.65 -9.06 -18.53
CA VAL A 227 21.26 -9.43 -18.82
C VAL A 227 20.56 -9.82 -17.52
N GLY A 228 19.26 -9.51 -17.40
CA GLY A 228 18.46 -9.87 -16.23
C GLY A 228 17.93 -8.68 -15.43
N HIS A 229 17.78 -7.50 -16.04
CA HIS A 229 17.16 -6.35 -15.35
C HIS A 229 15.74 -6.68 -14.88
N ASN A 230 14.98 -7.38 -15.73
CA ASN A 230 13.57 -7.66 -15.47
C ASN A 230 13.35 -9.09 -15.00
N THR A 231 12.39 -9.28 -14.09
CA THR A 231 12.02 -10.60 -13.58
C THR A 231 11.62 -11.57 -14.69
N HIS A 232 10.92 -11.09 -15.74
CA HIS A 232 10.56 -11.94 -16.87
C HIS A 232 11.76 -12.43 -17.70
N THR A 233 12.90 -11.71 -17.66
CA THR A 233 14.16 -12.16 -18.28
C THR A 233 14.83 -13.20 -17.39
N VAL A 234 14.84 -12.96 -16.08
CA VAL A 234 15.40 -13.89 -15.08
C VAL A 234 14.62 -15.23 -15.03
N GLU A 235 13.31 -15.19 -15.28
CA GLU A 235 12.44 -16.37 -15.41
C GLU A 235 12.60 -17.12 -16.74
N ASP A 236 13.26 -16.52 -17.75
CA ASP A 236 13.41 -17.14 -19.06
C ASP A 236 14.31 -18.38 -18.96
N PRO A 237 13.87 -19.56 -19.42
CA PRO A 237 14.67 -20.77 -19.34
C PRO A 237 16.05 -20.64 -19.97
N ARG A 238 16.16 -19.86 -21.06
CA ARG A 238 17.41 -19.67 -21.80
C ARG A 238 18.41 -18.82 -21.00
N TYR A 239 17.92 -17.84 -20.25
CA TYR A 239 18.74 -17.06 -19.32
C TYR A 239 19.24 -17.94 -18.17
N LEU A 240 18.36 -18.74 -17.56
CA LEU A 240 18.74 -19.66 -16.48
C LEU A 240 19.72 -20.73 -16.94
N ASP A 241 19.62 -21.22 -18.18
CA ASP A 241 20.59 -22.13 -18.77
C ASP A 241 21.97 -21.48 -18.91
N LEU A 242 22.02 -20.25 -19.43
CA LEU A 242 23.27 -19.48 -19.54
C LEU A 242 23.93 -19.27 -18.17
N VAL A 243 23.19 -18.79 -17.18
CA VAL A 243 23.69 -18.54 -15.82
C VAL A 243 24.15 -19.84 -15.15
N THR A 244 23.37 -20.92 -15.26
CA THR A 244 23.71 -22.21 -14.64
C THR A 244 24.97 -22.81 -15.26
N ARG A 245 25.11 -22.76 -16.58
CA ARG A 245 26.30 -23.27 -17.27
C ARG A 245 27.52 -22.41 -16.97
N GLY A 246 27.36 -21.09 -16.87
CA GLY A 246 28.39 -20.16 -16.43
C GLY A 246 28.89 -20.47 -15.02
N LEU A 247 27.97 -20.71 -14.08
CA LEU A 247 28.27 -21.14 -12.70
C LEU A 247 29.07 -22.44 -12.68
N LEU A 248 28.58 -23.48 -13.37
CA LEU A 248 29.25 -24.77 -13.40
C LEU A 248 30.63 -24.69 -14.05
N TRP A 249 30.79 -23.88 -15.09
CA TRP A 249 32.09 -23.67 -15.74
C TRP A 249 33.07 -22.96 -14.80
N ALA A 250 32.63 -21.88 -14.14
CA ALA A 250 33.48 -21.14 -13.20
C ALA A 250 33.94 -22.03 -12.02
N ALA A 251 33.07 -22.95 -11.56
CA ALA A 251 33.41 -23.95 -10.54
C ALA A 251 34.22 -25.16 -11.07
N GLY A 252 34.49 -25.24 -12.38
CA GLY A 252 35.17 -26.38 -12.99
C GLY A 252 34.36 -27.69 -12.97
N LYS A 253 33.03 -27.59 -12.91
CA LYS A 253 32.06 -28.71 -12.78
C LYS A 253 31.03 -28.78 -13.90
N LEU A 254 31.27 -28.13 -15.05
CA LEU A 254 30.37 -28.27 -16.21
C LEU A 254 30.55 -29.65 -16.87
N ASN A 255 29.84 -30.65 -16.35
CA ASN A 255 29.81 -32.03 -16.84
C ASN A 255 28.50 -32.73 -16.40
N ASP A 256 28.27 -33.94 -16.91
CA ASP A 256 27.02 -34.69 -16.73
C ASP A 256 26.72 -35.08 -15.27
N ASP A 257 27.71 -35.07 -14.38
CA ASP A 257 27.49 -35.36 -12.95
C ASP A 257 26.81 -34.19 -12.24
N TYR A 258 27.03 -32.97 -12.72
CA TYR A 258 26.45 -31.75 -12.16
C TYR A 258 25.32 -31.17 -12.99
N LEU A 259 25.11 -31.60 -14.24
CA LEU A 259 23.92 -31.26 -15.05
C LEU A 259 22.71 -32.13 -14.68
N LYS A 260 22.42 -32.24 -13.37
CA LYS A 260 21.32 -33.01 -12.78
C LYS A 260 20.66 -32.19 -11.68
N PRO A 261 19.33 -32.20 -11.52
CA PRO A 261 18.68 -31.35 -10.51
C PRO A 261 19.14 -31.65 -9.08
N TYR A 262 19.35 -30.61 -8.27
CA TYR A 262 19.47 -30.72 -6.82
C TYR A 262 18.09 -30.84 -6.17
N THR A 263 17.85 -31.92 -5.42
CA THR A 263 16.54 -32.22 -4.80
C THR A 263 16.51 -32.00 -3.28
N GLY A 264 17.61 -31.54 -2.69
CA GLY A 264 17.68 -31.23 -1.26
C GLY A 264 17.16 -29.84 -0.91
N SER A 265 17.30 -29.46 0.36
CA SER A 265 16.96 -28.12 0.84
C SER A 265 18.16 -27.18 0.87
N ASN A 266 17.90 -25.89 0.69
CA ASN A 266 18.84 -24.79 0.83
C ASN A 266 18.46 -23.89 2.03
N VAL A 267 19.40 -23.05 2.45
CA VAL A 267 19.18 -22.02 3.48
C VAL A 267 18.87 -20.70 2.80
N ILE A 268 17.82 -20.02 3.23
CA ILE A 268 17.46 -18.68 2.76
C ILE A 268 17.44 -17.74 3.96
N THR A 269 18.23 -16.67 3.89
CA THR A 269 18.42 -15.70 4.97
C THR A 269 18.09 -14.30 4.46
N GLU A 270 17.20 -13.58 5.13
CA GLU A 270 16.94 -12.16 4.85
C GLU A 270 17.92 -11.29 5.66
N MET A 271 18.90 -10.67 5.00
CA MET A 271 19.93 -9.80 5.55
C MET A 271 19.42 -8.39 5.85
N GLY A 272 19.95 -7.78 6.92
CA GLY A 272 19.56 -6.43 7.29
C GLY A 272 18.08 -6.30 7.68
N ALA A 273 17.36 -7.43 7.76
CA ALA A 273 16.24 -7.54 8.66
C ALA A 273 16.81 -7.24 10.05
N LYS A 274 16.66 -5.98 10.50
CA LYS A 274 16.39 -5.81 11.92
C LYS A 274 15.32 -6.85 12.22
N GLU A 275 15.46 -7.61 13.30
CA GLU A 275 14.23 -7.96 14.01
C GLU A 275 13.55 -6.62 14.20
N GLU A 276 12.61 -6.29 13.30
CA GLU A 276 11.64 -5.28 13.60
C GLU A 276 11.05 -5.84 14.86
N LYS A 277 11.37 -5.22 15.99
CA LYS A 277 10.68 -5.44 17.24
C LYS A 277 9.24 -5.29 16.85
N VAL A 278 8.57 -6.43 16.67
CA VAL A 278 7.13 -6.49 16.58
C VAL A 278 6.71 -6.22 18.02
N GLU A 279 6.76 -4.95 18.41
CA GLU A 279 5.77 -4.43 19.33
C GLU A 279 4.47 -4.58 18.57
N SER A 280 3.90 -5.78 18.69
CA SER A 280 2.48 -5.94 18.52
C SER A 280 1.84 -4.99 19.54
N VAL A 281 0.70 -4.40 19.21
CA VAL A 281 -0.09 -3.63 20.19
C VAL A 281 -0.45 -4.49 21.42
N PHE A 282 -0.32 -5.82 21.31
CA PHE A 282 -0.52 -6.84 22.33
C PHE A 282 0.75 -7.20 23.13
N GLY A 283 1.87 -6.50 22.91
CA GLY A 283 3.15 -6.81 23.54
C GLY A 283 3.80 -8.11 23.03
N LYS A 284 4.69 -8.70 23.84
CA LYS A 284 5.30 -10.01 23.56
C LYS A 284 4.45 -11.14 24.15
N PRO A 285 4.25 -12.26 23.45
CA PRO A 285 3.54 -13.40 24.02
C PRO A 285 4.29 -13.91 25.26
N SER A 286 3.55 -14.18 26.33
CA SER A 286 4.11 -14.89 27.49
C SER A 286 4.50 -16.32 27.12
N LYS A 287 5.39 -16.95 27.90
CA LYS A 287 5.83 -18.34 27.63
C LYS A 287 4.69 -19.36 27.60
N ASP A 288 3.59 -19.06 28.30
CA ASP A 288 2.38 -19.88 28.41
C ASP A 288 1.24 -19.41 27.50
N ALA A 289 1.51 -18.50 26.55
CA ALA A 289 0.52 -18.02 25.60
C ALA A 289 0.10 -19.13 24.61
N VAL A 290 -1.20 -19.22 24.38
CA VAL A 290 -1.81 -20.05 23.34
C VAL A 290 -1.94 -19.19 22.10
N LYS A 291 -1.04 -19.39 21.14
CA LYS A 291 -1.05 -18.62 19.90
C LYS A 291 -2.17 -19.09 18.98
N VAL A 292 -2.90 -18.14 18.43
CA VAL A 292 -4.07 -18.38 17.60
C VAL A 292 -4.07 -17.48 16.37
N LYS A 293 -4.33 -18.04 15.21
CA LYS A 293 -4.65 -17.28 13.99
C LYS A 293 -6.15 -17.04 13.95
N LEU A 294 -6.56 -15.81 13.66
CA LEU A 294 -7.98 -15.46 13.57
C LEU A 294 -8.41 -15.24 12.13
N THR A 295 -9.58 -15.76 11.78
CA THR A 295 -10.27 -15.49 10.52
C THR A 295 -11.73 -15.24 10.80
N ALA A 296 -12.43 -14.56 9.89
CA ALA A 296 -13.85 -14.30 10.02
C ALA A 296 -14.55 -14.42 8.66
N SER A 297 -15.87 -14.57 8.68
CA SER A 297 -16.71 -14.55 7.48
C SER A 297 -16.57 -13.26 6.68
N SER A 298 -16.45 -12.14 7.40
CA SER A 298 -16.22 -10.79 6.86
C SER A 298 -15.71 -9.88 7.98
N VAL A 299 -15.20 -8.70 7.62
CA VAL A 299 -14.57 -7.76 8.55
C VAL A 299 -14.90 -6.33 8.16
N GLN A 300 -15.38 -5.52 9.10
CA GLN A 300 -15.49 -4.07 8.95
C GLN A 300 -14.10 -3.43 9.07
N VAL A 301 -13.37 -3.38 7.96
CA VAL A 301 -11.98 -2.89 7.91
C VAL A 301 -11.89 -1.38 8.14
N SER A 302 -12.90 -0.61 7.74
CA SER A 302 -12.91 0.86 7.85
C SER A 302 -12.79 1.35 9.30
N ASP A 303 -13.34 0.60 10.25
CA ASP A 303 -13.46 1.01 11.65
C ASP A 303 -12.47 0.22 12.53
N SER A 304 -11.48 -0.42 11.90
CA SER A 304 -10.46 -1.22 12.57
C SER A 304 -11.00 -2.37 13.46
N HIS A 305 -12.22 -2.86 13.18
CA HIS A 305 -12.89 -3.95 13.91
C HIS A 305 -12.41 -5.36 13.47
N PHE A 306 -11.09 -5.52 13.45
CA PHE A 306 -10.45 -6.73 12.94
C PHE A 306 -10.68 -7.96 13.84
N PRO A 307 -10.61 -9.20 13.30
CA PRO A 307 -10.83 -10.43 14.04
C PRO A 307 -10.04 -10.54 15.35
N TRP A 308 -8.79 -10.07 15.36
CA TRP A 308 -7.90 -10.15 16.53
C TRP A 308 -8.29 -9.26 17.71
N ARG A 309 -9.15 -8.26 17.50
CA ARG A 309 -9.71 -7.42 18.57
C ARG A 309 -10.55 -8.25 19.55
N ALA A 310 -11.19 -9.31 19.07
CA ALA A 310 -11.95 -10.24 19.90
C ALA A 310 -11.10 -11.02 20.94
N ILE A 311 -9.77 -10.96 20.89
CA ILE A 311 -8.90 -11.63 21.85
C ILE A 311 -7.79 -10.71 22.40
N ASP A 312 -7.93 -9.40 22.20
CA ASP A 312 -6.87 -8.44 22.57
C ASP A 312 -6.85 -8.08 24.05
N GLY A 313 -7.86 -8.54 24.80
CA GLY A 313 -8.02 -8.25 26.21
C GLY A 313 -8.61 -6.87 26.47
N ASN A 314 -8.88 -6.07 25.44
CA ASN A 314 -9.53 -4.77 25.53
C ASN A 314 -11.02 -4.88 25.17
N VAL A 315 -11.85 -4.76 26.21
CA VAL A 315 -13.32 -4.83 26.10
C VAL A 315 -13.96 -3.62 25.40
N GLU A 316 -13.16 -2.62 25.02
CA GLU A 316 -13.56 -1.44 24.23
C GLU A 316 -13.26 -1.63 22.73
N THR A 317 -12.68 -2.76 22.34
CA THR A 317 -12.46 -3.09 20.93
C THR A 317 -13.15 -4.39 20.56
N ARG A 318 -13.54 -4.52 19.30
CA ARG A 318 -14.38 -5.65 18.86
C ARG A 318 -13.99 -6.13 17.47
N TRP A 319 -14.34 -7.38 17.21
CA TRP A 319 -14.54 -7.81 15.84
C TRP A 319 -15.99 -7.52 15.41
N THR A 320 -16.15 -7.05 14.18
CA THR A 320 -17.45 -6.81 13.55
C THR A 320 -17.44 -7.35 12.12
N ALA A 321 -18.46 -8.12 11.76
CA ALA A 321 -18.69 -8.57 10.39
C ALA A 321 -18.97 -7.39 9.46
N ASN A 322 -18.62 -7.50 8.17
CA ASN A 322 -18.97 -6.48 7.17
C ASN A 322 -20.41 -6.68 6.68
N GLY A 323 -21.38 -6.06 7.33
CA GLY A 323 -22.81 -6.18 7.01
C GLY A 323 -23.63 -6.97 8.03
N ALA A 324 -24.96 -6.85 7.93
CA ALA A 324 -25.94 -7.51 8.80
C ALA A 324 -26.30 -8.95 8.40
N ALA A 325 -25.56 -9.55 7.46
CA ALA A 325 -25.90 -10.87 6.93
C ALA A 325 -25.59 -11.99 7.94
N HIS A 326 -26.51 -12.94 8.06
CA HIS A 326 -26.33 -14.17 8.83
C HIS A 326 -26.35 -15.40 7.90
N PRO A 327 -25.59 -16.47 8.24
CA PRO A 327 -24.70 -16.58 9.39
C PRO A 327 -23.40 -15.80 9.19
N ALA A 328 -22.88 -15.22 10.27
CA ALA A 328 -21.53 -14.64 10.32
C ALA A 328 -20.70 -15.40 11.36
N TRP A 329 -19.40 -15.52 11.15
CA TRP A 329 -18.55 -16.31 12.03
C TRP A 329 -17.18 -15.70 12.29
N LEU A 330 -16.66 -15.97 13.49
CA LEU A 330 -15.29 -15.71 13.91
C LEU A 330 -14.63 -17.05 14.27
N GLN A 331 -13.46 -17.32 13.71
CA GLN A 331 -12.73 -18.57 13.87
C GLN A 331 -11.35 -18.33 14.47
N LEU A 332 -11.00 -19.17 15.44
CA LEU A 332 -9.69 -19.27 16.06
C LEU A 332 -9.04 -20.58 15.60
N GLU A 333 -7.91 -20.50 14.92
CA GLU A 333 -7.06 -21.64 14.58
C GLU A 333 -5.84 -21.66 15.51
N PHE A 334 -5.72 -22.70 16.34
CA PHE A 334 -4.64 -22.84 17.31
C PHE A 334 -3.35 -23.30 16.63
N GLU A 335 -2.22 -22.64 16.94
CA GLU A 335 -0.88 -23.04 16.44
C GLU A 335 -0.55 -24.48 16.85
N LYS A 336 -0.98 -24.88 18.04
CA LYS A 336 -0.84 -26.22 18.60
C LYS A 336 -2.21 -26.75 19.01
N PRO A 337 -2.50 -28.05 18.80
CA PRO A 337 -3.75 -28.65 19.28
C PRO A 337 -3.99 -28.33 20.75
N THR A 338 -5.16 -27.78 21.04
CA THR A 338 -5.49 -27.20 22.36
C THR A 338 -6.75 -27.87 22.92
N THR A 339 -6.82 -28.02 24.24
CA THR A 339 -8.05 -28.49 24.91
C THR A 339 -8.80 -27.30 25.49
N VAL A 340 -10.08 -27.18 25.14
CA VAL A 340 -10.97 -26.09 25.56
C VAL A 340 -12.19 -26.67 26.27
N SER A 341 -12.45 -26.19 27.49
CA SER A 341 -13.53 -26.63 28.37
C SER A 341 -14.67 -25.63 28.52
N SER A 342 -14.46 -24.37 28.12
CA SER A 342 -15.52 -23.37 28.05
C SER A 342 -15.13 -22.18 27.20
N ALA A 343 -16.13 -21.49 26.65
CA ALA A 343 -16.00 -20.16 26.07
C ALA A 343 -16.92 -19.17 26.79
N GLU A 344 -16.40 -17.99 27.08
CA GLU A 344 -17.16 -16.83 27.54
C GLU A 344 -17.11 -15.78 26.42
N ILE A 345 -18.26 -15.35 25.93
CA ILE A 345 -18.39 -14.40 24.82
C ILE A 345 -18.98 -13.11 25.37
N LEU A 346 -18.25 -12.01 25.18
CA LEU A 346 -18.72 -10.66 25.49
C LEU A 346 -19.36 -10.10 24.22
N TRP A 347 -20.68 -10.08 24.21
CA TRP A 347 -21.45 -9.65 23.04
C TRP A 347 -21.47 -8.13 22.95
N GLU A 348 -21.58 -7.61 21.73
CA GLU A 348 -21.65 -6.16 21.48
C GLU A 348 -22.78 -5.51 22.29
N GLN A 349 -23.99 -6.08 22.17
CA GLN A 349 -25.22 -5.59 22.79
C GLN A 349 -25.63 -6.50 23.95
N ARG A 350 -25.21 -6.17 25.18
CA ARG A 350 -25.55 -6.98 26.37
C ARG A 350 -27.03 -6.93 26.76
N THR A 351 -27.82 -6.07 26.13
CA THR A 351 -29.27 -5.93 26.33
C THR A 351 -30.08 -6.76 25.34
N GLU A 352 -29.44 -7.54 24.47
CA GLU A 352 -30.08 -8.29 23.40
C GLU A 352 -29.74 -9.78 23.45
N TRP A 353 -30.62 -10.61 22.89
CA TRP A 353 -30.31 -12.03 22.68
C TRP A 353 -29.52 -12.22 21.38
N TYR A 354 -28.62 -13.21 21.42
CA TYR A 354 -27.89 -13.71 20.26
C TYR A 354 -28.19 -15.19 20.09
N HIS A 355 -28.57 -15.61 18.88
CA HIS A 355 -28.59 -17.02 18.49
C HIS A 355 -27.25 -17.37 17.87
N TYR A 356 -26.56 -18.37 18.41
CA TYR A 356 -25.21 -18.71 17.98
C TYR A 356 -24.90 -20.20 18.15
N LYS A 357 -23.79 -20.63 17.55
CA LYS A 357 -23.17 -21.94 17.77
C LYS A 357 -21.70 -21.77 18.09
N ILE A 358 -21.18 -22.66 18.93
CA ILE A 358 -19.75 -22.86 19.09
C ILE A 358 -19.42 -24.21 18.46
N GLU A 359 -18.57 -24.18 17.45
CA GLU A 359 -18.16 -25.34 16.68
C GLU A 359 -16.66 -25.56 16.88
N THR A 360 -16.22 -26.82 16.88
CA THR A 360 -14.81 -27.16 17.02
C THR A 360 -14.39 -28.18 16.00
N SER A 361 -13.10 -28.19 15.66
CA SER A 361 -12.54 -29.11 14.67
C SER A 361 -11.13 -29.53 15.07
N ARG A 362 -10.81 -30.82 14.86
CA ARG A 362 -9.47 -31.36 15.09
C ARG A 362 -8.53 -31.21 13.89
N ASP A 363 -9.09 -31.05 12.69
CA ASP A 363 -8.35 -31.03 11.42
C ASP A 363 -8.62 -29.76 10.58
N GLY A 364 -9.52 -28.90 11.02
CA GLY A 364 -9.99 -27.71 10.30
C GLY A 364 -10.99 -28.01 9.18
N LYS A 365 -11.36 -29.27 8.96
CA LYS A 365 -12.22 -29.74 7.87
C LYS A 365 -13.54 -30.33 8.38
N ASN A 366 -13.46 -31.20 9.38
CA ASN A 366 -14.60 -31.84 10.01
C ASN A 366 -14.97 -31.08 11.28
N TRP A 367 -16.22 -30.64 11.39
CA TRP A 367 -16.68 -29.76 12.45
C TRP A 367 -17.74 -30.44 13.31
N GLU A 368 -17.63 -30.26 14.62
CA GLU A 368 -18.58 -30.74 15.62
C GLU A 368 -19.13 -29.56 16.41
N ILE A 369 -20.42 -29.61 16.75
CA ILE A 369 -21.05 -28.58 17.60
C ILE A 369 -20.64 -28.84 19.04
N ALA A 370 -19.82 -27.95 19.60
CA ALA A 370 -19.43 -27.98 21.01
C ALA A 370 -20.49 -27.35 21.91
N HIS A 371 -21.23 -26.35 21.41
CA HIS A 371 -22.38 -25.76 22.08
C HIS A 371 -23.42 -25.25 21.07
N ASP A 372 -24.70 -25.54 21.32
CA ASP A 372 -25.82 -25.07 20.51
C ASP A 372 -26.63 -24.02 21.28
N GLY A 373 -26.38 -22.74 20.95
CA GLY A 373 -27.10 -21.58 21.46
C GLY A 373 -28.15 -21.04 20.48
N SER A 374 -28.62 -21.84 19.51
CA SER A 374 -29.55 -21.40 18.46
C SER A 374 -30.93 -20.95 18.96
N LYS A 375 -31.24 -21.22 20.23
CA LYS A 375 -32.47 -20.79 20.93
C LYS A 375 -32.17 -19.91 22.15
N ASN A 376 -30.97 -19.34 22.25
CA ASN A 376 -30.60 -18.50 23.37
C ASN A 376 -31.46 -17.23 23.43
N GLN A 377 -32.05 -16.95 24.59
CA GLN A 377 -32.88 -15.76 24.85
C GLN A 377 -32.24 -14.84 25.91
N ARG A 378 -31.01 -15.16 26.33
CA ARG A 378 -30.32 -14.42 27.38
C ARG A 378 -29.80 -13.09 26.85
N LYS A 379 -30.18 -12.00 27.52
CA LYS A 379 -29.72 -10.63 27.31
C LYS A 379 -28.54 -10.32 28.23
N SER A 380 -27.40 -10.95 27.94
CA SER A 380 -26.11 -10.68 28.58
C SER A 380 -24.99 -11.44 27.86
N ASP A 381 -23.75 -11.23 28.30
CA ASP A 381 -22.62 -12.11 27.98
C ASP A 381 -22.95 -13.59 28.27
N THR A 382 -22.44 -14.48 27.43
CA THR A 382 -22.67 -15.92 27.53
C THR A 382 -21.44 -16.67 28.01
N LYS A 383 -21.65 -17.82 28.64
CA LYS A 383 -20.57 -18.65 29.19
C LYS A 383 -20.95 -20.11 29.11
N ASP A 384 -20.37 -20.77 28.13
CA ASP A 384 -20.80 -22.10 27.70
C ASP A 384 -19.72 -23.11 28.04
N ARG A 385 -20.12 -24.18 28.72
CA ARG A 385 -19.22 -25.30 29.08
C ARG A 385 -19.36 -26.40 28.06
N PHE A 386 -18.23 -26.95 27.64
CA PHE A 386 -18.14 -28.08 26.73
C PHE A 386 -16.81 -28.81 26.98
N ASN A 387 -16.52 -29.89 26.27
CA ASN A 387 -15.25 -30.61 26.43
C ASN A 387 -14.67 -30.94 25.06
N ALA A 388 -13.90 -29.99 24.51
CA ALA A 388 -13.28 -30.11 23.21
C ALA A 388 -11.78 -30.40 23.39
N GLN A 389 -11.37 -31.63 23.08
CA GLN A 389 -10.00 -32.10 23.29
C GLN A 389 -9.20 -32.11 21.98
N ASN A 390 -7.94 -31.67 22.07
CA ASN A 390 -6.99 -31.65 20.95
C ASN A 390 -7.54 -31.01 19.68
N ILE A 391 -8.25 -29.88 19.83
CA ILE A 391 -8.83 -29.16 18.70
C ILE A 391 -7.78 -28.27 18.03
N LYS A 392 -7.85 -28.20 16.71
CA LYS A 392 -7.07 -27.27 15.89
C LYS A 392 -7.82 -25.98 15.63
N SER A 393 -9.15 -26.01 15.63
CA SER A 393 -9.98 -24.82 15.41
C SER A 393 -11.21 -24.77 16.32
N LEU A 394 -11.60 -23.54 16.69
CA LEU A 394 -12.87 -23.21 17.31
C LEU A 394 -13.52 -22.09 16.51
N ARG A 395 -14.83 -22.15 16.26
CA ARG A 395 -15.59 -21.13 15.53
C ARG A 395 -16.83 -20.75 16.32
N VAL A 396 -17.05 -19.44 16.46
CA VAL A 396 -18.32 -18.88 16.95
C VAL A 396 -19.10 -18.40 15.73
N THR A 397 -20.29 -18.93 15.54
CA THR A 397 -21.15 -18.63 14.40
C THR A 397 -22.43 -17.97 14.90
N THR A 398 -22.64 -16.69 14.59
CA THR A 398 -23.87 -15.95 14.90
C THR A 398 -24.93 -16.25 13.82
N LEU A 399 -26.05 -16.82 14.25
CA LEU A 399 -27.17 -17.24 13.41
C LEU A 399 -28.27 -16.19 13.30
N GLY A 400 -28.34 -15.29 14.28
CA GLY A 400 -29.30 -14.20 14.35
C GLY A 400 -29.15 -13.44 15.67
N GLN A 401 -29.70 -12.24 15.71
CA GLN A 401 -29.74 -11.38 16.90
C GLN A 401 -31.02 -10.55 16.88
N GLU A 402 -31.39 -9.96 18.02
CA GLU A 402 -32.68 -9.26 18.19
C GLU A 402 -32.84 -8.06 17.25
N THR A 403 -31.75 -7.35 16.98
CA THR A 403 -31.71 -6.21 16.05
C THR A 403 -31.02 -6.53 14.71
N GLY A 404 -31.29 -5.75 13.67
CA GLY A 404 -30.61 -5.85 12.37
C GLY A 404 -29.17 -5.32 12.34
N LYS A 405 -28.51 -5.20 13.50
CA LYS A 405 -27.11 -4.74 13.61
C LYS A 405 -26.14 -5.76 13.00
N TRP A 406 -24.88 -5.37 12.84
CA TRP A 406 -23.86 -6.26 12.29
C TRP A 406 -23.40 -7.26 13.36
N PRO A 407 -23.16 -8.54 13.03
CA PRO A 407 -22.65 -9.50 13.99
C PRO A 407 -21.30 -9.06 14.56
N ALA A 408 -21.24 -8.86 15.87
CA ALA A 408 -20.06 -8.37 16.56
C ALA A 408 -19.93 -8.95 17.98
N LEU A 409 -18.68 -9.04 18.45
CA LEU A 409 -18.37 -9.36 19.84
C LEU A 409 -17.11 -8.61 20.29
N TRP A 410 -17.15 -8.10 21.52
CA TRP A 410 -16.02 -7.39 22.14
C TRP A 410 -14.88 -8.36 22.44
N GLU A 411 -15.18 -9.53 23.03
CA GLU A 411 -14.13 -10.45 23.45
C GLU A 411 -14.63 -11.91 23.48
N ILE A 412 -13.74 -12.87 23.17
CA ILE A 412 -13.91 -14.29 23.46
C ILE A 412 -12.82 -14.78 24.42
N ARG A 413 -13.26 -15.33 25.56
CA ARG A 413 -12.39 -15.85 26.62
C ARG A 413 -12.53 -17.34 26.75
N LEU A 414 -11.45 -18.07 26.51
CA LEU A 414 -11.44 -19.54 26.58
C LEU A 414 -10.84 -20.04 27.90
N LYS A 415 -11.32 -21.18 28.39
CA LYS A 415 -10.67 -21.96 29.45
C LYS A 415 -10.28 -23.33 28.95
N GLY A 416 -9.15 -23.83 29.42
CA GLY A 416 -8.73 -25.22 29.29
C GLY A 416 -8.60 -25.91 30.66
N PRO A 417 -7.99 -27.11 30.71
CA PRO A 417 -7.90 -27.90 31.94
C PRO A 417 -7.20 -27.20 33.11
N LYS A 418 -6.28 -26.27 32.82
CA LYS A 418 -5.49 -25.52 33.81
C LYS A 418 -6.04 -24.11 34.09
N GLY A 419 -7.25 -23.78 33.62
CA GLY A 419 -7.87 -22.46 33.80
C GLY A 419 -7.93 -21.61 32.53
N LYS A 420 -7.93 -20.29 32.68
CA LYS A 420 -8.06 -19.34 31.55
C LYS A 420 -6.88 -19.49 30.59
N LEU A 421 -7.18 -19.61 29.30
CA LEU A 421 -6.16 -19.61 28.25
C LEU A 421 -5.70 -18.18 27.98
N LYS A 422 -4.39 -17.96 27.89
CA LYS A 422 -3.80 -16.69 27.47
C LYS A 422 -3.70 -16.68 25.95
N LEU A 423 -4.79 -16.31 25.28
CA LEU A 423 -4.81 -16.24 23.82
C LEU A 423 -3.87 -15.13 23.33
N PHE A 424 -3.15 -15.39 22.25
CA PHE A 424 -2.28 -14.41 21.62
C PHE A 424 -2.42 -14.48 20.09
N PRO A 425 -2.76 -13.38 19.40
CA PRO A 425 -2.99 -13.43 17.96
C PRO A 425 -1.68 -13.61 17.19
N ILE A 426 -1.71 -14.50 16.20
CA ILE A 426 -0.70 -14.61 15.16
C ILE A 426 -1.14 -13.71 14.01
N LEU A 427 -0.46 -12.57 13.85
CA LEU A 427 -0.73 -11.58 12.81
C LEU A 427 0.33 -11.62 11.72
N THR A 428 -0.11 -11.47 10.47
CA THR A 428 0.76 -11.20 9.32
C THR A 428 1.30 -9.77 9.36
N LYS A 429 2.33 -9.47 8.56
CA LYS A 429 2.86 -8.09 8.44
C LYS A 429 1.79 -7.08 8.03
N LYS A 430 0.87 -7.47 7.14
CA LYS A 430 -0.26 -6.64 6.71
C LYS A 430 -1.17 -6.30 7.88
N GLU A 431 -1.52 -7.30 8.68
CA GLU A 431 -2.40 -7.16 9.85
C GLU A 431 -1.73 -6.37 10.98
N ILE A 432 -0.42 -6.55 11.19
CA ILE A 432 0.38 -5.73 12.11
C ILE A 432 0.35 -4.26 11.68
N ASN A 433 0.52 -3.98 10.39
CA ASN A 433 0.46 -2.60 9.88
C ASN A 433 -0.95 -2.00 9.99
N GLN A 434 -2.00 -2.79 9.76
CA GLN A 434 -3.39 -2.41 10.04
C GLN A 434 -3.61 -2.09 11.53
N THR A 435 -2.85 -2.74 12.42
CA THR A 435 -2.91 -2.47 13.87
C THR A 435 -2.10 -1.22 14.26
N LYS A 436 -1.02 -0.89 13.54
CA LYS A 436 -0.20 0.32 13.79
C LYS A 436 -0.93 1.63 13.46
N GLY A 437 -1.85 1.62 12.49
CA GLY A 437 -2.75 2.73 12.22
C GLY A 437 -3.58 3.15 13.44
N ALA A 438 -3.93 2.20 14.31
CA ALA A 438 -4.70 2.47 15.52
C ALA A 438 -3.87 3.00 16.72
N SER A 439 -2.53 3.07 16.61
CA SER A 439 -1.66 3.52 17.71
C SER A 439 -1.25 4.99 17.53
N SER A 440 -1.42 5.80 18.58
CA SER A 440 -1.14 7.24 18.63
C SER A 440 0.28 7.66 18.21
N LYS A 441 1.25 6.74 18.17
CA LYS A 441 2.63 7.02 17.75
C LYS A 441 2.88 6.98 16.23
N GLY A 442 1.93 6.46 15.44
CA GLY A 442 2.03 6.45 13.97
C GLY A 442 1.85 7.85 13.35
N PHE A 443 1.03 8.68 13.98
CA PHE A 443 0.59 9.98 13.46
C PHE A 443 1.70 11.03 13.40
N GLU A 444 2.58 11.08 14.42
CA GLU A 444 3.68 12.06 14.47
C GLU A 444 4.62 11.95 13.26
N LYS A 445 4.92 10.72 12.80
CA LYS A 445 5.75 10.49 11.60
C LYS A 445 5.00 10.72 10.28
N ALA A 446 3.67 10.66 10.32
CA ALA A 446 2.79 10.99 9.22
C ALA A 446 2.42 12.49 9.18
N GLY A 447 2.98 13.28 10.10
CA GLY A 447 2.82 14.73 10.25
C GLY A 447 1.47 15.19 10.81
N ASN A 448 0.59 14.26 11.19
CA ASN A 448 -0.57 14.57 12.02
C ASN A 448 -0.14 14.59 13.49
N ILE A 449 -0.31 15.73 14.14
CA ILE A 449 -0.12 15.83 15.59
C ILE A 449 -1.43 15.48 16.30
N LYS A 450 -1.32 14.95 17.52
CA LYS A 450 -2.49 14.73 18.37
C LYS A 450 -3.20 16.08 18.58
N PRO A 451 -4.50 16.20 18.30
CA PRO A 451 -5.21 17.46 18.51
C PRO A 451 -5.25 17.80 19.99
N GLN A 452 -5.07 19.08 20.30
CA GLN A 452 -5.17 19.61 21.65
C GLN A 452 -5.63 21.06 21.62
N ILE A 453 -6.43 21.45 22.60
CA ILE A 453 -6.73 22.86 22.84
C ILE A 453 -5.46 23.53 23.38
N ALA A 454 -5.03 24.57 22.67
CA ALA A 454 -3.89 25.39 23.05
C ALA A 454 -4.39 26.80 23.34
N GLN A 455 -4.18 27.27 24.56
CA GLN A 455 -4.42 28.67 24.89
C GLN A 455 -3.25 29.52 24.39
N LEU A 456 -3.52 30.34 23.39
CA LEU A 456 -2.55 31.28 22.82
C LEU A 456 -2.54 32.57 23.64
N SER A 457 -1.37 33.21 23.72
CA SER A 457 -1.29 34.58 24.21
C SER A 457 -1.96 35.56 23.23
N PRO A 458 -2.43 36.73 23.71
CA PRO A 458 -2.98 37.77 22.84
C PRO A 458 -2.05 38.16 21.68
N GLU A 459 -0.73 38.15 21.91
CA GLU A 459 0.27 38.46 20.89
C GLU A 459 0.37 37.37 19.81
N GLU A 460 0.27 36.09 20.18
CA GLU A 460 0.28 34.97 19.24
C GLU A 460 -0.99 34.94 18.38
N GLU A 461 -2.15 35.18 18.98
CA GLU A 461 -3.42 35.28 18.23
C GLU A 461 -3.40 36.48 17.28
N ALA A 462 -2.95 37.65 17.76
CA ALA A 462 -2.81 38.83 16.91
C ALA A 462 -1.84 38.60 15.74
N ALA A 463 -0.78 37.80 15.93
CA ALA A 463 0.14 37.43 14.86
C ALA A 463 -0.52 36.54 13.80
N ILE A 464 -1.39 35.60 14.19
CA ILE A 464 -2.16 34.75 13.28
C ILE A 464 -3.16 35.59 12.48
N LEU A 465 -3.88 36.49 13.15
CA LEU A 465 -4.95 37.31 12.56
C LEU A 465 -4.43 38.57 11.84
N LYS A 466 -3.11 38.80 11.84
CA LYS A 466 -2.48 40.03 11.33
C LYS A 466 -2.87 40.35 9.88
N ASP A 467 -2.82 39.34 9.01
CA ASP A 467 -3.12 39.51 7.58
C ASP A 467 -4.59 39.18 7.25
N CYS A 468 -5.40 38.90 8.27
CA CYS A 468 -6.83 38.70 8.12
C CYS A 468 -7.55 40.06 8.06
N GLU A 469 -8.46 40.28 7.13
CA GLU A 469 -9.28 41.51 7.07
C GLU A 469 -10.73 41.14 6.79
N VAL A 470 -11.66 41.83 7.44
CA VAL A 470 -13.12 41.70 7.26
C VAL A 470 -13.71 43.09 6.98
N PRO A 471 -14.91 43.19 6.39
CA PRO A 471 -15.53 44.49 6.10
C PRO A 471 -15.96 45.22 7.37
N GLU A 472 -16.26 46.51 7.24
CA GLU A 472 -16.86 47.29 8.34
C GLU A 472 -18.16 46.63 8.81
N GLY A 473 -18.38 46.62 10.13
CA GLY A 473 -19.53 45.97 10.77
C GLY A 473 -19.32 44.50 11.13
N PHE A 474 -18.15 43.92 10.82
CA PHE A 474 -17.78 42.56 11.22
C PHE A 474 -16.61 42.55 12.19
N GLU A 475 -16.63 41.58 13.10
CA GLU A 475 -15.50 41.25 13.96
C GLU A 475 -14.86 39.93 13.52
N LYS A 476 -13.58 39.74 13.83
CA LYS A 476 -12.85 38.49 13.56
C LYS A 476 -12.20 37.99 14.84
N SER A 477 -12.29 36.69 15.08
CA SER A 477 -11.65 35.99 16.18
C SER A 477 -11.03 34.69 15.68
N LEU A 478 -10.11 34.11 16.43
CA LEU A 478 -9.59 32.78 16.17
C LEU A 478 -10.40 31.74 16.96
N PHE A 479 -11.29 31.00 16.29
CA PHE A 479 -12.07 29.94 16.94
C PHE A 479 -11.18 28.77 17.41
N ALA A 480 -10.22 28.33 16.58
CA ALA A 480 -9.29 27.26 16.92
C ALA A 480 -7.94 27.42 16.19
N SER A 481 -6.86 26.97 16.85
CA SER A 481 -5.50 27.02 16.27
C SER A 481 -5.10 25.72 15.57
N TRP A 482 -3.95 25.73 14.90
CA TRP A 482 -3.38 24.55 14.25
C TRP A 482 -3.05 23.40 15.22
N HIS A 483 -2.94 23.67 16.52
CA HIS A 483 -2.80 22.63 17.55
C HIS A 483 -4.09 21.80 17.71
N SER A 484 -5.24 22.45 17.56
CA SER A 484 -6.55 21.81 17.63
C SER A 484 -6.85 21.10 16.32
N ALA A 485 -6.69 21.80 15.19
CA ALA A 485 -6.96 21.28 13.85
C ALA A 485 -5.85 21.65 12.86
N ASN A 486 -4.99 20.68 12.52
CA ASN A 486 -4.00 20.84 11.46
C ASN A 486 -4.54 20.33 10.12
N TYR A 487 -4.05 20.91 9.01
CA TYR A 487 -4.47 20.59 7.63
C TYR A 487 -6.00 20.62 7.40
N PRO A 488 -6.72 21.68 7.84
CA PRO A 488 -8.15 21.78 7.57
C PRO A 488 -8.41 21.84 6.07
N VAL A 489 -9.47 21.17 5.61
CA VAL A 489 -9.90 21.20 4.20
C VAL A 489 -11.35 21.64 4.06
N TYR A 490 -12.27 21.02 4.81
CA TYR A 490 -13.69 21.35 4.84
C TYR A 490 -14.17 21.52 6.27
N VAL A 491 -15.21 22.32 6.45
CA VAL A 491 -15.87 22.54 7.74
C VAL A 491 -17.38 22.33 7.63
N ALA A 492 -18.00 21.88 8.72
CA ALA A 492 -19.45 21.83 8.85
C ALA A 492 -19.85 22.20 10.28
N ALA A 493 -20.64 23.25 10.45
CA ALA A 493 -21.20 23.64 11.72
C ALA A 493 -22.49 22.85 12.01
N SER A 494 -22.62 22.35 13.23
CA SER A 494 -23.90 21.85 13.71
C SER A 494 -24.79 23.00 14.17
N PRO A 495 -26.13 22.82 14.22
CA PRO A 495 -27.03 23.80 14.83
C PRO A 495 -26.74 24.11 16.31
N GLY A 496 -25.93 23.30 16.99
CA GLY A 496 -25.52 23.52 18.38
C GLY A 496 -24.22 24.29 18.53
N GLY A 497 -23.59 24.73 17.43
CA GLY A 497 -22.30 25.45 17.44
C GLY A 497 -21.06 24.56 17.39
N ASP A 498 -21.20 23.23 17.53
CA ASP A 498 -20.06 22.32 17.34
C ASP A 498 -19.59 22.37 15.88
N LEU A 499 -18.28 22.54 15.68
CA LEU A 499 -17.65 22.63 14.37
C LEU A 499 -16.93 21.31 14.03
N TYR A 500 -17.35 20.67 12.95
CA TYR A 500 -16.70 19.49 12.40
C TYR A 500 -15.67 19.92 11.34
N VAL A 501 -14.43 19.47 11.49
CA VAL A 501 -13.31 19.86 10.62
C VAL A 501 -12.70 18.63 9.96
N SER A 502 -12.71 18.60 8.64
CA SER A 502 -11.94 17.64 7.85
C SER A 502 -10.46 18.01 7.91
N SER A 503 -9.65 17.14 8.50
CA SER A 503 -8.20 17.29 8.61
C SER A 503 -7.52 16.31 7.65
N ASP A 504 -6.92 16.80 6.56
CA ASP A 504 -6.35 15.97 5.51
C ASP A 504 -4.84 16.18 5.33
N GLY A 505 -4.05 15.30 5.94
CA GLY A 505 -2.62 15.22 5.69
C GLY A 505 -2.27 14.73 4.27
N ASN A 506 -3.21 14.12 3.51
CA ASN A 506 -2.91 13.62 2.16
C ASN A 506 -2.70 14.72 1.13
N GLY A 507 -3.41 15.85 1.28
CA GLY A 507 -3.24 17.02 0.42
C GLY A 507 -1.95 17.81 0.70
N SER A 508 -1.42 17.74 1.93
CA SER A 508 -0.31 18.60 2.38
C SER A 508 1.04 17.88 2.52
N LEU A 509 1.04 16.64 3.03
CA LEU A 509 2.27 15.93 3.42
C LEU A 509 2.60 14.73 2.53
N GLY A 510 1.69 14.38 1.62
CA GLY A 510 1.87 13.30 0.66
C GLY A 510 0.74 12.28 0.68
N ARG A 511 0.63 11.51 -0.41
CA ARG A 511 -0.54 10.67 -0.72
C ARG A 511 -0.55 9.29 -0.03
N GLN A 512 0.14 9.14 1.10
CA GLN A 512 0.23 7.87 1.82
C GLN A 512 -0.99 7.66 2.73
N PRO A 513 -1.54 6.44 2.84
CA PRO A 513 -2.67 6.19 3.74
C PRO A 513 -2.38 6.52 5.22
N ASN A 514 -3.44 6.64 6.01
CA ASN A 514 -3.50 6.96 7.44
C ASN A 514 -2.97 8.36 7.79
N ARG A 515 -3.50 9.38 7.11
CA ARG A 515 -3.20 10.80 7.23
C ARG A 515 -4.43 11.69 7.32
N GLY A 516 -5.64 11.18 7.18
CA GLY A 516 -6.85 11.98 7.37
C GLY A 516 -7.59 11.64 8.67
N ARG A 517 -8.37 12.61 9.15
CA ARG A 517 -9.30 12.48 10.27
C ARG A 517 -10.40 13.55 10.19
N VAL A 518 -11.50 13.36 10.90
CA VAL A 518 -12.48 14.41 11.18
C VAL A 518 -12.39 14.76 12.66
N LEU A 519 -12.30 16.04 12.95
CA LEU A 519 -12.23 16.59 14.30
C LEU A 519 -13.58 17.23 14.64
N ARG A 520 -14.02 17.12 15.90
CA ARG A 520 -15.06 17.99 16.46
C ARG A 520 -14.38 19.03 17.34
N LEU A 521 -14.70 20.28 17.13
CA LEU A 521 -14.30 21.42 17.95
C LEU A 521 -15.56 21.98 18.60
N ARG A 522 -15.54 22.15 19.92
CA ARG A 522 -16.69 22.63 20.67
C ARG A 522 -16.27 23.81 21.54
N ASP A 523 -17.16 24.78 21.60
CA ASP A 523 -17.15 25.92 22.52
C ASP A 523 -18.21 25.64 23.59
N SER A 524 -17.79 25.25 24.80
CA SER A 524 -18.71 24.87 25.87
C SER A 524 -19.17 26.05 26.72
N ASP A 525 -18.48 27.20 26.66
CA ASP A 525 -18.77 28.40 27.43
C ASP A 525 -19.32 29.58 26.61
N ASN A 526 -19.43 29.42 25.29
CA ASN A 526 -19.92 30.38 24.31
C ASN A 526 -19.10 31.68 24.26
N ASP A 527 -17.78 31.60 24.46
CA ASP A 527 -16.87 32.76 24.34
C ASP A 527 -16.40 33.01 22.89
N GLY A 528 -16.83 32.18 21.95
CA GLY A 528 -16.43 32.20 20.55
C GLY A 528 -15.11 31.47 20.27
N ARG A 529 -14.66 30.59 21.17
CA ARG A 529 -13.44 29.77 21.03
C ARG A 529 -13.71 28.32 21.40
N ALA A 530 -13.07 27.42 20.66
CA ALA A 530 -13.13 26.00 21.01
C ALA A 530 -12.31 25.73 22.28
N ASP A 531 -12.96 25.13 23.28
CA ASP A 531 -12.38 24.66 24.54
C ASP A 531 -12.33 23.13 24.65
N GLU A 532 -12.89 22.42 23.67
CA GLU A 532 -12.83 20.98 23.53
C GLU A 532 -12.47 20.56 22.09
N VAL A 533 -11.63 19.53 21.95
CA VAL A 533 -11.36 18.87 20.67
C VAL A 533 -11.38 17.35 20.81
N THR A 534 -12.16 16.68 19.95
CA THR A 534 -12.19 15.22 19.83
C THR A 534 -11.88 14.77 18.40
N GLU A 535 -11.28 13.60 18.27
CA GLU A 535 -11.14 12.94 16.96
C GLU A 535 -12.46 12.23 16.64
N PHE A 536 -13.47 13.00 16.18
CA PHE A 536 -14.79 12.48 15.83
C PHE A 536 -14.71 11.25 14.91
N ILE A 537 -13.82 11.29 13.91
CA ILE A 537 -13.41 10.12 13.12
C ILE A 537 -11.89 10.12 13.00
N ARG A 538 -11.24 9.12 13.60
CA ARG A 538 -9.77 9.12 13.75
C ARG A 538 -8.99 8.67 12.51
N ASP A 539 -9.51 7.68 11.79
CA ASP A 539 -8.77 6.94 10.75
C ASP A 539 -9.49 7.03 9.39
N ILE A 540 -9.57 8.24 8.82
CA ILE A 540 -10.28 8.44 7.55
C ILE A 540 -9.53 9.37 6.61
N ASP A 541 -8.94 8.80 5.57
CA ASP A 541 -8.10 9.52 4.63
C ASP A 541 -8.89 10.37 3.64
N SER A 542 -8.31 11.50 3.23
CA SER A 542 -8.90 12.43 2.28
C SER A 542 -10.36 12.82 2.61
N PRO A 543 -10.69 13.27 3.82
CA PRO A 543 -12.02 13.80 4.11
C PRO A 543 -12.22 15.11 3.32
N ARG A 544 -13.11 15.08 2.33
CA ARG A 544 -13.20 16.05 1.22
C ARG A 544 -14.60 16.63 1.04
N GLY A 545 -15.45 16.59 2.07
CA GLY A 545 -16.77 17.22 2.07
C GLY A 545 -17.59 16.74 3.28
N LEU A 546 -18.30 17.65 3.93
CA LEU A 546 -19.01 17.42 5.20
C LEU A 546 -20.43 17.98 5.12
N ILE A 547 -21.40 17.23 5.66
CA ILE A 547 -22.72 17.78 6.03
C ILE A 547 -23.04 17.26 7.42
N TRP A 548 -23.32 18.16 8.35
CA TRP A 548 -24.01 17.81 9.59
C TRP A 548 -25.52 17.85 9.37
N ASP A 549 -26.22 16.79 9.75
CA ASP A 549 -27.69 16.72 9.67
C ASP A 549 -28.24 16.03 10.92
N HIS A 550 -28.85 16.81 11.82
CA HIS A 550 -29.44 16.33 13.06
C HIS A 550 -28.49 15.52 13.97
N ASP A 551 -28.44 14.19 13.78
CA ASP A 551 -27.72 13.21 14.60
C ASP A 551 -26.60 12.49 13.84
N ARG A 552 -26.23 12.99 12.66
CA ARG A 552 -25.28 12.31 11.78
C ARG A 552 -24.41 13.27 11.00
N LEU A 553 -23.23 12.77 10.63
CA LEU A 553 -22.30 13.43 9.74
C LEU A 553 -22.19 12.65 8.43
N TYR A 554 -22.58 13.27 7.32
CA TYR A 554 -22.25 12.78 5.99
C TYR A 554 -20.83 13.22 5.64
N LEU A 555 -20.04 12.28 5.14
CA LEU A 555 -18.65 12.52 4.80
C LEU A 555 -18.35 11.95 3.41
N LEU A 556 -17.83 12.82 2.54
CA LEU A 556 -17.16 12.43 1.32
C LEU A 556 -15.68 12.15 1.66
N HIS A 557 -15.23 10.91 1.46
CA HIS A 557 -13.86 10.47 1.71
C HIS A 557 -13.41 9.55 0.58
N PRO A 558 -12.76 10.07 -0.48
CA PRO A 558 -12.43 9.30 -1.66
C PRO A 558 -11.67 8.01 -1.33
N PRO A 559 -12.07 6.86 -1.92
CA PRO A 559 -12.97 6.75 -3.06
C PRO A 559 -14.46 6.65 -2.73
N HIS A 560 -14.93 7.07 -1.55
CA HIS A 560 -16.26 6.71 -1.07
C HIS A 560 -17.02 7.85 -0.39
N ILE A 561 -18.30 7.61 -0.08
CA ILE A 561 -19.14 8.45 0.78
C ILE A 561 -19.75 7.57 1.87
N SER A 562 -19.69 8.00 3.12
CA SER A 562 -20.36 7.36 4.26
C SER A 562 -21.14 8.37 5.08
N VAL A 563 -22.07 7.86 5.88
CA VAL A 563 -22.66 8.58 7.01
C VAL A 563 -22.14 7.98 8.31
N PHE A 564 -21.90 8.83 9.30
CA PHE A 564 -21.38 8.50 10.63
C PHE A 564 -22.36 9.00 11.69
N PHE A 565 -22.46 8.26 12.79
CA PHE A 565 -23.33 8.57 13.92
C PHE A 565 -22.54 8.50 15.22
N ASP A 566 -22.86 9.43 16.11
CA ASP A 566 -22.42 9.52 17.49
C ASP A 566 -23.69 9.38 18.36
N ARG A 567 -24.01 8.15 18.81
CA ARG A 567 -25.29 7.84 19.48
C ARG A 567 -25.27 8.13 20.97
N ASP A 568 -24.09 8.08 21.59
CA ASP A 568 -23.92 8.40 23.01
C ASP A 568 -23.53 9.87 23.25
N HIS A 569 -23.32 10.63 22.17
CA HIS A 569 -23.03 12.06 22.14
C HIS A 569 -21.69 12.40 22.82
N ASP A 570 -20.74 11.47 22.83
CA ASP A 570 -19.42 11.66 23.44
C ASP A 570 -18.44 12.43 22.54
N GLY A 571 -18.79 12.64 21.26
CA GLY A 571 -17.93 13.30 20.28
C GLY A 571 -17.06 12.38 19.47
N VAL A 572 -17.35 11.09 19.45
CA VAL A 572 -16.69 10.09 18.63
C VAL A 572 -17.75 9.27 17.91
N ALA A 573 -17.62 9.16 16.59
CA ALA A 573 -18.53 8.32 15.83
C ALA A 573 -18.21 6.83 16.05
N GLU A 574 -19.20 6.07 16.52
CA GLU A 574 -19.10 4.63 16.78
C GLU A 574 -19.89 3.77 15.78
N GLU A 575 -20.74 4.40 14.97
CA GLU A 575 -21.51 3.76 13.91
C GLU A 575 -21.27 4.46 12.56
N SER A 576 -21.12 3.67 11.48
CA SER A 576 -21.00 4.18 10.13
C SER A 576 -21.74 3.33 9.11
N LYS A 577 -22.23 3.95 8.03
CA LYS A 577 -22.82 3.27 6.88
C LYS A 577 -22.23 3.83 5.59
N ARG A 578 -21.71 2.92 4.74
CA ARG A 578 -21.31 3.24 3.37
C ARG A 578 -22.54 3.59 2.52
N LEU A 579 -22.54 4.77 1.91
CA LEU A 579 -23.62 5.23 1.04
C LEU A 579 -23.26 5.02 -0.44
N ILE A 580 -22.08 5.51 -0.84
CA ILE A 580 -21.58 5.39 -2.21
C ILE A 580 -20.17 4.79 -2.19
N SER A 581 -19.94 3.78 -3.02
CA SER A 581 -18.61 3.19 -3.24
C SER A 581 -18.00 3.71 -4.55
N ASP A 582 -16.67 3.75 -4.64
CA ASP A 582 -15.90 4.09 -5.85
C ASP A 582 -16.32 5.39 -6.59
N ILE A 583 -16.68 6.45 -5.86
CA ILE A 583 -16.98 7.81 -6.36
C ILE A 583 -15.73 8.63 -6.69
N ALA A 584 -14.56 8.00 -6.65
CA ALA A 584 -13.26 8.54 -7.06
C ALA A 584 -12.25 7.38 -7.24
N PHE A 585 -10.99 7.69 -7.60
CA PHE A 585 -9.94 6.67 -7.69
C PHE A 585 -9.41 6.27 -6.30
N GLY A 586 -8.75 5.11 -6.20
CA GLY A 586 -8.11 4.66 -4.96
C GLY A 586 -6.73 5.28 -4.73
N PHE A 587 -6.13 5.03 -3.56
CA PHE A 587 -4.84 5.57 -3.12
C PHE A 587 -3.64 5.26 -4.03
N LYS A 588 -3.68 4.15 -4.77
CA LYS A 588 -2.60 3.81 -5.73
C LYS A 588 -2.53 4.79 -6.91
N ASP A 589 -3.61 5.52 -7.17
CA ASP A 589 -3.77 6.40 -8.33
C ASP A 589 -3.83 7.88 -7.87
N ARG A 590 -5.04 8.47 -7.90
CA ARG A 590 -5.31 9.89 -7.60
C ARG A 590 -6.56 9.99 -6.73
N PRO A 591 -6.49 9.71 -5.41
CA PRO A 591 -7.69 9.57 -4.60
C PRO A 591 -8.53 10.85 -4.55
N ALA A 592 -7.90 11.98 -4.24
CA ALA A 592 -8.60 13.26 -4.09
C ALA A 592 -8.23 14.31 -5.16
N ASP A 593 -7.31 13.98 -6.08
CA ASP A 593 -6.83 14.93 -7.09
C ASP A 593 -7.81 14.98 -8.28
N HIS A 594 -8.55 16.08 -8.44
CA HIS A 594 -9.57 16.31 -9.50
C HIS A 594 -10.66 15.23 -9.63
N THR A 595 -11.04 14.61 -8.52
CA THR A 595 -12.06 13.56 -8.48
C THR A 595 -13.40 14.10 -8.01
N THR A 596 -13.80 13.85 -6.78
CA THR A 596 -15.02 14.39 -6.16
C THR A 596 -14.65 15.12 -4.88
N ASN A 597 -15.36 16.23 -4.67
CA ASN A 597 -15.13 17.23 -3.66
C ASN A 597 -16.48 17.71 -3.17
N ASP A 598 -16.53 18.14 -1.92
CA ASP A 598 -17.67 18.72 -1.23
C ASP A 598 -18.98 17.93 -1.33
N ILE A 599 -19.86 18.15 -0.37
CA ILE A 599 -21.24 17.68 -0.44
C ILE A 599 -22.15 18.75 0.13
N THR A 600 -23.23 19.06 -0.59
CA THR A 600 -24.24 20.02 -0.14
C THR A 600 -25.61 19.38 -0.21
N MET A 601 -26.41 19.50 0.86
CA MET A 601 -27.80 19.04 0.86
C MET A 601 -28.73 20.12 0.33
N GLY A 602 -29.47 19.81 -0.74
CA GLY A 602 -30.51 20.68 -1.26
C GLY A 602 -31.84 20.52 -0.52
N ILE A 603 -32.66 21.58 -0.55
CA ILE A 603 -34.01 21.58 0.04
C ILE A 603 -34.97 20.55 -0.60
N ASP A 604 -34.60 19.98 -1.75
CA ASP A 604 -35.31 18.90 -2.43
C ASP A 604 -34.96 17.49 -1.91
N GLY A 605 -34.13 17.42 -0.87
CA GLY A 605 -33.72 16.17 -0.22
C GLY A 605 -32.75 15.35 -1.06
N TRP A 606 -31.91 16.02 -1.86
CA TRP A 606 -30.78 15.42 -2.56
C TRP A 606 -29.47 15.95 -1.98
N ILE A 607 -28.44 15.10 -1.98
CA ILE A 607 -27.06 15.52 -1.71
C ILE A 607 -26.34 15.67 -3.04
N TYR A 608 -25.78 16.85 -3.27
CA TYR A 608 -25.03 17.26 -4.45
C TYR A 608 -23.54 17.16 -4.18
N ILE A 609 -22.77 16.72 -5.17
CA ILE A 609 -21.33 16.46 -5.09
C ILE A 609 -20.65 17.31 -6.16
N ALA A 610 -19.63 18.08 -5.78
CA ALA A 610 -18.79 18.80 -6.72
C ALA A 610 -17.81 17.83 -7.41
N GLY A 611 -17.86 17.75 -8.74
CA GLY A 611 -17.10 16.80 -9.55
C GLY A 611 -16.00 17.47 -10.39
N GLY A 612 -14.80 16.92 -10.30
CA GLY A 612 -13.66 17.21 -11.17
C GLY A 612 -13.55 16.29 -12.40
N ASP A 613 -12.62 16.63 -13.28
CA ASP A 613 -12.52 16.09 -14.62
C ASP A 613 -12.00 14.66 -14.70
N PHE A 614 -11.25 14.20 -13.69
CA PHE A 614 -10.89 12.80 -13.60
C PHE A 614 -12.09 11.95 -13.18
N GLY A 615 -12.97 12.49 -12.33
CA GLY A 615 -14.21 11.86 -11.91
C GLY A 615 -13.99 10.46 -11.32
N PHE A 616 -14.74 9.48 -11.81
CA PHE A 616 -14.74 8.11 -11.31
C PHE A 616 -15.16 7.09 -12.38
N MET A 617 -14.69 5.86 -12.21
CA MET A 617 -14.90 4.80 -13.21
C MET A 617 -16.16 3.97 -12.98
N LYS A 618 -16.57 3.75 -11.72
CA LYS A 618 -17.71 2.89 -11.39
C LYS A 618 -18.24 3.17 -9.99
N ALA A 619 -18.76 4.37 -9.78
CA ALA A 619 -19.43 4.66 -8.52
C ALA A 619 -20.66 3.77 -8.36
N THR A 620 -20.90 3.26 -7.15
CA THR A 620 -22.02 2.36 -6.85
C THR A 620 -22.79 2.87 -5.65
N GLY A 621 -24.09 3.15 -5.84
CA GLY A 621 -25.02 3.55 -4.79
C GLY A 621 -25.47 2.38 -3.92
N SER A 622 -26.16 2.69 -2.82
CA SER A 622 -26.66 1.69 -1.85
C SER A 622 -27.75 0.79 -2.42
N ASP A 623 -28.42 1.24 -3.48
CA ASP A 623 -29.41 0.50 -4.29
C ASP A 623 -28.79 -0.36 -5.40
N GLY A 624 -27.45 -0.38 -5.51
CA GLY A 624 -26.71 -1.09 -6.55
C GLY A 624 -26.65 -0.36 -7.89
N ARG A 625 -27.23 0.84 -8.00
CA ARG A 625 -27.11 1.67 -9.21
C ARG A 625 -25.65 2.06 -9.40
N THR A 626 -25.18 1.97 -10.64
CA THR A 626 -23.80 2.34 -10.98
C THR A 626 -23.75 3.54 -11.92
N LEU A 627 -22.73 4.38 -11.75
CA LEU A 627 -22.46 5.54 -12.58
C LEU A 627 -20.98 5.59 -12.93
N GLN A 628 -20.68 5.94 -14.16
CA GLN A 628 -19.33 6.28 -14.62
C GLN A 628 -19.36 7.72 -15.12
N HIS A 629 -18.43 8.56 -14.66
CA HIS A 629 -18.38 9.95 -15.08
C HIS A 629 -16.96 10.49 -15.17
N ARG A 630 -16.68 11.25 -16.23
CA ARG A 630 -15.45 12.02 -16.46
C ARG A 630 -15.79 13.35 -17.13
N GLY A 631 -14.98 14.38 -16.89
CA GLY A 631 -15.19 15.72 -17.44
C GLY A 631 -15.94 16.68 -16.52
N GLY A 632 -15.95 16.41 -15.21
CA GLY A 632 -16.42 17.31 -14.17
C GLY A 632 -17.92 17.61 -14.23
N GLY A 633 -18.38 18.46 -13.33
CA GLY A 633 -19.77 18.88 -13.18
C GLY A 633 -20.30 18.48 -11.81
N VAL A 634 -21.60 18.30 -11.70
CA VAL A 634 -22.26 17.98 -10.42
C VAL A 634 -22.94 16.61 -10.51
N VAL A 635 -22.75 15.80 -9.48
CA VAL A 635 -23.40 14.49 -9.30
C VAL A 635 -24.32 14.59 -8.09
N ARG A 636 -25.40 13.81 -8.02
CA ARG A 636 -26.25 13.78 -6.82
C ARG A 636 -26.76 12.39 -6.48
N PHE A 637 -27.16 12.23 -5.22
CA PHE A 637 -27.74 10.99 -4.69
C PHE A 637 -28.70 11.30 -3.54
N ARG A 638 -29.54 10.34 -3.15
CA ARG A 638 -30.43 10.48 -1.99
C ARG A 638 -29.68 10.25 -0.68
N PRO A 639 -30.08 10.85 0.45
CA PRO A 639 -29.40 10.70 1.74
C PRO A 639 -29.21 9.24 2.23
N ASP A 640 -29.97 8.28 1.69
CA ASP A 640 -29.82 6.84 1.97
C ASP A 640 -28.79 6.12 1.07
N GLY A 641 -28.17 6.82 0.12
CA GLY A 641 -27.23 6.31 -0.87
C GLY A 641 -27.84 5.90 -2.21
N SER A 642 -29.18 5.98 -2.36
CA SER A 642 -29.87 5.52 -3.56
C SER A 642 -29.91 6.58 -4.67
N ASN A 643 -30.31 6.15 -5.87
CA ASN A 643 -30.57 7.02 -7.02
C ASN A 643 -29.38 7.89 -7.46
N LEU A 644 -28.15 7.37 -7.38
CA LEU A 644 -26.96 8.05 -7.85
C LEU A 644 -27.09 8.47 -9.34
N GLU A 645 -26.98 9.76 -9.63
CA GLU A 645 -27.16 10.30 -10.98
C GLU A 645 -26.34 11.56 -11.27
N LEU A 646 -26.10 11.80 -12.57
CA LEU A 646 -25.43 13.00 -13.06
C LEU A 646 -26.43 14.17 -13.09
N PHE A 647 -26.07 15.29 -12.47
CA PHE A 647 -26.88 16.51 -12.48
C PHE A 647 -26.42 17.47 -13.58
N SER A 648 -25.11 17.71 -13.71
CA SER A 648 -24.52 18.57 -14.75
C SER A 648 -23.12 18.06 -15.12
N THR A 649 -22.58 18.52 -16.25
CA THR A 649 -21.25 18.13 -16.75
C THR A 649 -20.45 19.33 -17.23
N GLY A 650 -19.17 19.12 -17.51
CA GLY A 650 -18.39 20.03 -18.34
C GLY A 650 -17.61 21.09 -17.57
N THR A 651 -17.24 20.81 -16.32
CA THR A 651 -16.28 21.63 -15.56
C THR A 651 -14.95 20.91 -15.43
N ARG A 652 -13.90 21.61 -14.99
CA ARG A 652 -12.57 21.03 -14.78
C ARG A 652 -12.42 20.46 -13.38
N ASN A 653 -12.50 21.29 -12.35
CA ASN A 653 -12.29 20.89 -10.97
C ASN A 653 -12.94 21.92 -10.03
N ILE A 654 -14.23 21.72 -9.78
CA ILE A 654 -14.97 22.46 -8.76
C ILE A 654 -14.78 21.79 -7.39
N LEU A 655 -14.64 22.61 -6.35
CA LEU A 655 -14.38 22.14 -4.99
C LEU A 655 -15.55 22.37 -4.03
N ALA A 656 -16.59 23.10 -4.43
CA ALA A 656 -17.83 23.27 -3.68
C ALA A 656 -18.99 23.67 -4.59
N THR A 657 -20.20 23.52 -4.07
CA THR A 657 -21.45 23.89 -4.75
C THR A 657 -22.35 24.75 -3.85
N PRO A 658 -21.95 25.99 -3.48
CA PRO A 658 -22.79 26.89 -2.70
C PRO A 658 -24.18 27.02 -3.33
N MET A 659 -25.19 26.64 -2.56
CA MET A 659 -26.56 26.45 -3.03
C MET A 659 -27.53 27.36 -2.26
N SER A 660 -28.35 28.11 -2.99
CA SER A 660 -29.38 28.95 -2.39
C SER A 660 -30.54 28.11 -1.83
N PRO A 661 -31.35 28.67 -0.92
CA PRO A 661 -32.61 28.03 -0.48
C PRO A 661 -33.63 27.80 -1.59
N THR A 662 -33.42 28.37 -2.79
CA THR A 662 -34.23 28.15 -3.99
C THR A 662 -33.60 27.17 -4.98
N LEU A 663 -32.54 26.45 -4.58
CA LEU A 663 -31.76 25.48 -5.38
C LEU A 663 -30.95 26.09 -6.53
N ASP A 664 -30.67 27.39 -6.49
CA ASP A 664 -29.70 27.99 -7.41
C ASP A 664 -28.29 27.63 -6.94
N MET A 665 -27.56 26.92 -7.78
CA MET A 665 -26.27 26.33 -7.43
C MET A 665 -25.15 26.98 -8.22
N PHE A 666 -24.10 27.36 -7.52
CA PHE A 666 -22.95 28.05 -8.09
C PHE A 666 -21.65 27.29 -7.79
N ALA A 667 -20.62 27.50 -8.61
CA ALA A 667 -19.27 27.04 -8.23
C ALA A 667 -18.18 27.85 -8.91
N ARG A 668 -17.03 27.91 -8.23
CA ARG A 668 -15.76 28.35 -8.80
C ARG A 668 -15.04 27.13 -9.40
N ASP A 669 -14.78 27.14 -10.70
CA ASP A 669 -14.11 26.07 -11.43
C ASP A 669 -12.64 26.43 -11.69
N ASN A 670 -11.72 25.55 -11.30
CA ASN A 670 -10.28 25.81 -11.32
C ASN A 670 -9.66 25.96 -12.72
N THR A 671 -8.53 26.68 -12.74
CA THR A 671 -7.70 26.92 -13.93
C THR A 671 -7.02 25.65 -14.43
N ASN A 672 -6.66 25.59 -15.71
CA ASN A 672 -5.79 24.54 -16.26
C ASN A 672 -4.30 24.92 -16.34
N ASP A 673 -3.77 25.63 -15.34
CA ASP A 673 -2.34 25.90 -15.14
C ASP A 673 -1.59 26.39 -16.40
N GLY A 674 -2.15 27.38 -17.09
CA GLY A 674 -1.57 27.96 -18.31
C GLY A 674 -2.11 27.38 -19.62
N GLY A 675 -3.05 26.44 -19.58
CA GLY A 675 -3.72 25.86 -20.76
C GLY A 675 -4.77 26.75 -21.45
N GLY A 676 -4.88 28.03 -21.08
CA GLY A 676 -5.86 28.99 -21.61
C GLY A 676 -7.26 28.89 -20.98
N TRP A 677 -7.38 28.26 -19.81
CA TRP A 677 -8.62 28.18 -19.02
C TRP A 677 -8.38 28.79 -17.65
N GLY A 678 -9.00 29.95 -17.39
CA GLY A 678 -8.94 30.61 -16.09
C GLY A 678 -9.81 29.94 -15.04
N VAL A 679 -9.79 30.53 -13.84
CA VAL A 679 -10.78 30.32 -12.81
C VAL A 679 -12.09 30.94 -13.29
N ARG A 680 -13.15 30.15 -13.31
CA ARG A 680 -14.46 30.56 -13.83
C ARG A 680 -15.53 30.42 -12.77
N PHE A 681 -16.59 31.20 -12.91
CA PHE A 681 -17.76 31.11 -12.05
C PHE A 681 -18.94 30.57 -12.83
N HIS A 682 -19.61 29.55 -12.30
CA HIS A 682 -20.67 28.82 -12.98
C HIS A 682 -21.97 28.91 -12.18
N HIS A 683 -23.09 28.90 -12.89
CA HIS A 683 -24.41 28.58 -12.36
C HIS A 683 -24.90 27.28 -13.02
N PHE A 684 -25.37 26.33 -12.23
CA PHE A 684 -25.75 25.00 -12.69
C PHE A 684 -27.25 24.82 -12.71
N THR A 685 -27.75 24.29 -13.82
CA THR A 685 -29.12 23.79 -13.96
C THR A 685 -29.09 22.29 -14.31
N PRO A 686 -30.20 21.55 -14.08
CA PRO A 686 -30.25 20.14 -14.43
C PRO A 686 -29.91 19.91 -15.91
N LEU A 687 -29.04 18.93 -16.16
CA LEU A 687 -28.55 18.49 -17.47
C LEU A 687 -27.70 19.53 -18.24
N SER A 688 -27.22 20.58 -17.57
CA SER A 688 -26.30 21.54 -18.18
C SER A 688 -24.93 20.93 -18.53
N ASP A 689 -24.36 21.34 -19.67
CA ASP A 689 -22.99 21.05 -20.08
C ASP A 689 -22.20 22.36 -20.17
N HIS A 690 -21.15 22.49 -19.38
CA HIS A 690 -20.29 23.67 -19.30
C HIS A 690 -19.05 23.62 -20.23
N GLY A 691 -18.94 22.57 -21.05
CA GLY A 691 -18.07 22.52 -22.21
C GLY A 691 -16.65 22.03 -21.98
N TYR A 692 -16.19 21.83 -20.74
CA TYR A 692 -14.88 21.20 -20.46
C TYR A 692 -14.93 19.67 -20.66
N PRO A 693 -13.86 19.02 -21.14
CA PRO A 693 -12.71 19.59 -21.85
C PRO A 693 -12.96 19.77 -23.35
N ARG A 694 -14.14 19.39 -23.86
CA ARG A 694 -14.34 19.05 -25.29
C ARG A 694 -14.80 20.22 -26.17
N LEU A 695 -15.68 21.08 -25.66
CA LEU A 695 -16.39 22.08 -26.44
C LEU A 695 -15.75 23.47 -26.33
N TYR A 696 -15.34 23.87 -25.13
CA TYR A 696 -14.99 25.26 -24.81
C TYR A 696 -14.01 25.97 -25.75
N LYS A 697 -12.94 25.29 -26.22
CA LYS A 697 -11.93 25.96 -27.05
C LYS A 697 -12.38 26.22 -28.48
N ASN A 698 -13.19 25.32 -29.04
CA ASN A 698 -13.46 25.28 -30.48
C ASN A 698 -14.95 25.39 -30.82
N PHE A 699 -15.83 25.27 -29.82
CA PHE A 699 -17.29 25.19 -29.96
C PHE A 699 -17.96 26.06 -28.89
N GLU A 700 -17.52 27.33 -28.79
CA GLU A 700 -17.98 28.28 -27.77
C GLU A 700 -19.51 28.42 -27.74
N LYS A 701 -20.22 28.21 -28.85
CA LYS A 701 -21.68 28.38 -28.93
C LYS A 701 -22.49 27.13 -28.55
N GLU A 702 -21.82 26.03 -28.20
CA GLU A 702 -22.47 24.72 -28.00
C GLU A 702 -22.50 24.27 -26.53
N HIS A 703 -22.17 25.15 -25.58
CA HIS A 703 -22.19 24.85 -24.15
C HIS A 703 -22.69 26.04 -23.31
N VAL A 704 -23.01 25.78 -22.04
CA VAL A 704 -23.36 26.80 -21.06
C VAL A 704 -22.10 27.57 -20.67
N HIS A 705 -22.15 28.89 -20.85
CA HIS A 705 -21.02 29.76 -20.54
C HIS A 705 -20.85 29.94 -19.03
N PRO A 706 -19.61 30.10 -18.54
CA PRO A 706 -19.41 30.62 -17.20
C PRO A 706 -19.99 32.04 -17.11
N LEU A 707 -20.47 32.40 -15.91
CA LEU A 707 -20.94 33.75 -15.60
C LEU A 707 -19.80 34.78 -15.64
N ALA A 708 -18.58 34.33 -15.31
CA ALA A 708 -17.37 35.13 -15.34
C ALA A 708 -16.11 34.26 -15.50
N ASP A 709 -15.07 34.83 -16.10
CA ASP A 709 -13.70 34.31 -16.09
C ASP A 709 -12.83 35.31 -15.34
N TYR A 710 -12.08 34.83 -14.36
CA TYR A 710 -11.22 35.67 -13.56
C TYR A 710 -9.74 35.54 -13.90
N GLY A 711 -9.32 34.63 -14.76
CA GLY A 711 -7.90 34.35 -15.03
C GLY A 711 -7.27 33.44 -13.98
N GLY A 712 -6.04 33.72 -13.54
CA GLY A 712 -5.33 32.86 -12.59
C GLY A 712 -5.96 32.83 -11.18
N GLY A 713 -5.86 31.70 -10.49
CA GLY A 713 -6.35 31.50 -9.13
C GLY A 713 -6.45 30.01 -8.78
N SER A 714 -6.94 29.72 -7.57
CA SER A 714 -7.18 28.35 -7.12
C SER A 714 -8.42 28.32 -6.22
N GLY A 715 -9.58 28.03 -6.81
CA GLY A 715 -10.84 27.93 -6.09
C GLY A 715 -10.88 26.72 -5.16
N CYS A 716 -11.42 26.92 -3.97
CA CYS A 716 -11.59 25.89 -2.94
C CYS A 716 -13.07 25.74 -2.56
N GLY A 717 -13.37 25.57 -1.27
CA GLY A 717 -14.72 25.44 -0.73
C GLY A 717 -15.55 26.72 -0.82
N GLY A 718 -16.77 26.71 -0.28
CA GLY A 718 -17.70 27.83 -0.39
C GLY A 718 -19.08 27.55 0.18
N VAL A 719 -19.79 28.62 0.49
CA VAL A 719 -21.10 28.59 1.16
C VAL A 719 -22.04 29.60 0.51
N TYR A 720 -23.34 29.36 0.57
CA TYR A 720 -24.34 30.37 0.23
C TYR A 720 -24.86 30.98 1.52
N ILE A 721 -24.75 32.30 1.68
CA ILE A 721 -25.18 32.97 2.90
C ILE A 721 -26.59 33.55 2.68
N HIS A 722 -27.55 33.11 3.49
CA HIS A 722 -28.92 33.65 3.55
C HIS A 722 -29.42 33.80 4.99
N GLU A 723 -28.61 34.42 5.87
CA GLU A 723 -28.89 34.42 7.31
C GLU A 723 -29.60 35.69 7.82
N PRO A 724 -30.64 35.60 8.67
CA PRO A 724 -31.38 36.77 9.17
C PRO A 724 -30.55 37.83 9.90
N GLY A 725 -29.38 37.47 10.44
CA GLY A 725 -28.45 38.38 11.12
C GLY A 725 -27.35 38.96 10.24
N PHE A 726 -27.20 38.50 8.99
CA PHE A 726 -26.18 38.99 8.08
C PHE A 726 -26.62 40.30 7.39
N PRO A 727 -25.78 41.35 7.36
CA PRO A 727 -26.12 42.61 6.69
C PRO A 727 -26.56 42.39 5.23
N ASP A 728 -27.63 43.06 4.81
CA ASP A 728 -28.26 42.88 3.48
C ASP A 728 -27.26 42.97 2.31
N GLU A 729 -26.21 43.80 2.44
CA GLU A 729 -25.15 43.93 1.44
C GLU A 729 -24.37 42.63 1.20
N TRP A 730 -24.17 41.83 2.25
CA TRP A 730 -23.42 40.56 2.21
C TRP A 730 -24.32 39.33 2.14
N ASN A 731 -25.63 39.52 2.24
CA ASN A 731 -26.60 38.44 2.33
C ASN A 731 -27.12 38.00 0.94
N LYS A 732 -27.82 36.87 0.89
CA LYS A 732 -28.47 36.29 -0.31
C LYS A 732 -27.49 36.13 -1.48
N ALA A 733 -26.29 35.61 -1.19
CA ALA A 733 -25.21 35.54 -2.16
C ALA A 733 -24.38 34.25 -2.00
N PRO A 734 -23.85 33.71 -3.11
CA PRO A 734 -22.84 32.67 -3.06
C PRO A 734 -21.47 33.25 -2.70
N PHE A 735 -20.74 32.54 -1.84
CA PHE A 735 -19.37 32.84 -1.43
C PHE A 735 -18.45 31.69 -1.83
N THR A 736 -17.26 32.01 -2.36
CA THR A 736 -16.26 30.99 -2.71
C THR A 736 -14.87 31.36 -2.23
N CYS A 737 -14.15 30.38 -1.69
CA CYS A 737 -12.76 30.49 -1.31
C CYS A 737 -11.86 30.47 -2.55
N ASP A 738 -10.80 31.26 -2.53
CA ASP A 738 -9.71 31.17 -3.50
C ASP A 738 -8.36 31.25 -2.79
N TRP A 739 -7.67 30.11 -2.74
CA TRP A 739 -6.35 29.97 -2.15
C TRP A 739 -5.33 30.86 -2.87
N GLY A 740 -5.33 30.83 -4.20
CA GLY A 740 -4.38 31.59 -5.03
C GLY A 740 -4.54 33.11 -4.92
N ARG A 741 -5.73 33.58 -4.50
CA ARG A 741 -6.07 35.00 -4.36
C ARG A 741 -6.26 35.48 -2.92
N ALA A 742 -6.02 34.60 -1.96
CA ALA A 742 -6.07 34.86 -0.53
C ALA A 742 -7.38 35.57 -0.10
N GLY A 743 -8.49 34.86 -0.23
CA GLY A 743 -9.74 35.31 0.37
C GLY A 743 -10.97 34.46 0.10
N LEU A 744 -12.00 34.74 0.89
CA LEU A 744 -13.39 34.34 0.66
C LEU A 744 -14.07 35.48 -0.09
N PHE A 745 -14.69 35.17 -1.23
CA PHE A 745 -15.24 36.16 -2.14
C PHE A 745 -16.76 36.04 -2.23
N ARG A 746 -17.46 37.14 -2.00
CA ARG A 746 -18.89 37.31 -2.24
C ARG A 746 -19.13 37.59 -3.72
N HIS A 747 -20.04 36.84 -4.33
CA HIS A 747 -20.44 37.04 -5.73
C HIS A 747 -21.77 37.79 -5.83
N THR A 748 -21.79 38.86 -6.61
CA THR A 748 -23.01 39.64 -6.86
C THR A 748 -23.69 39.11 -8.11
N VAL A 749 -24.78 38.36 -7.93
CA VAL A 749 -25.52 37.72 -9.03
C VAL A 749 -26.93 38.29 -9.17
N GLU A 750 -27.39 38.46 -10.41
CA GLU A 750 -28.74 38.88 -10.74
C GLU A 750 -29.38 37.88 -11.72
N PRO A 751 -30.67 37.54 -11.57
CA PRO A 751 -31.38 36.71 -12.54
C PRO A 751 -31.32 37.31 -13.96
N LEU A 752 -31.07 36.46 -14.94
CA LEU A 752 -31.07 36.76 -16.37
C LEU A 752 -31.73 35.60 -17.13
N GLY A 753 -33.04 35.70 -17.37
CA GLY A 753 -33.81 34.63 -18.00
C GLY A 753 -33.83 33.37 -17.13
N ALA A 754 -33.33 32.25 -17.67
CA ALA A 754 -33.26 30.96 -16.97
C ALA A 754 -31.89 30.70 -16.29
N THR A 755 -31.03 31.73 -16.21
CA THR A 755 -29.73 31.67 -15.54
C THR A 755 -29.48 32.98 -14.79
N PHE A 756 -28.25 33.22 -14.36
CA PHE A 756 -27.80 34.46 -13.74
C PHE A 756 -26.77 35.16 -14.62
N LYS A 757 -26.51 36.42 -14.31
CA LYS A 757 -25.27 37.12 -14.66
C LYS A 757 -24.54 37.52 -13.39
N GLU A 758 -23.22 37.58 -13.44
CA GLU A 758 -22.46 38.29 -12.39
C GLU A 758 -22.57 39.79 -12.66
N ALA A 759 -23.30 40.50 -11.79
CA ALA A 759 -23.63 41.91 -11.97
C ALA A 759 -22.47 42.85 -11.62
N ALA A 760 -21.52 42.38 -10.80
CA ALA A 760 -20.30 43.09 -10.44
C ALA A 760 -19.19 42.10 -10.11
N ALA A 761 -17.94 42.52 -10.28
CA ALA A 761 -16.79 41.71 -9.91
C ALA A 761 -16.87 41.27 -8.43
N PRO A 762 -16.42 40.05 -8.10
CA PRO A 762 -16.59 39.50 -6.77
C PRO A 762 -15.85 40.33 -5.72
N GLN A 763 -16.56 40.64 -4.62
CA GLN A 763 -16.04 41.42 -3.51
C GLN A 763 -15.33 40.48 -2.52
N LYS A 764 -14.14 40.85 -2.07
CA LYS A 764 -13.46 40.10 -1.02
C LYS A 764 -14.16 40.35 0.31
N PHE A 765 -14.74 39.31 0.90
CA PHE A 765 -15.38 39.36 2.20
C PHE A 765 -14.34 39.18 3.30
N ILE A 766 -13.72 37.99 3.38
CA ILE A 766 -12.60 37.74 4.29
C ILE A 766 -11.31 37.70 3.47
N LYS A 767 -10.38 38.59 3.76
CA LYS A 767 -8.99 38.41 3.33
C LYS A 767 -8.33 37.47 4.32
N VAL A 768 -7.83 36.35 3.84
CA VAL A 768 -7.07 35.39 4.65
C VAL A 768 -6.15 34.61 3.72
N SER A 769 -4.98 34.21 4.20
CA SER A 769 -4.08 33.38 3.41
C SER A 769 -4.64 31.96 3.30
N ARG A 770 -4.75 31.46 2.08
CA ARG A 770 -5.05 30.03 1.80
C ARG A 770 -6.36 29.53 2.43
N PRO A 771 -7.50 30.23 2.26
CA PRO A 771 -8.79 29.72 2.72
C PRO A 771 -9.11 28.43 1.97
N THR A 772 -9.57 27.41 2.70
CA THR A 772 -9.91 26.12 2.12
C THR A 772 -11.42 25.91 2.03
N ASP A 773 -12.19 26.46 2.97
CA ASP A 773 -13.64 26.32 3.02
C ASP A 773 -14.28 27.40 3.92
N ALA A 774 -15.61 27.48 3.90
CA ALA A 774 -16.39 28.35 4.75
C ALA A 774 -17.73 27.70 5.06
N ASP A 775 -18.25 27.94 6.26
CA ASP A 775 -19.60 27.57 6.67
C ASP A 775 -20.14 28.61 7.65
N VAL A 776 -21.43 28.53 7.96
CA VAL A 776 -22.11 29.42 8.90
C VAL A 776 -22.84 28.57 9.93
N ASP A 777 -22.66 28.87 11.21
CA ASP A 777 -23.41 28.22 12.28
C ASP A 777 -24.86 28.74 12.35
N GLY A 778 -25.76 27.89 12.86
CA GLY A 778 -27.12 28.33 13.18
C GLY A 778 -27.12 29.14 14.46
N MET A 779 -27.79 30.31 14.45
CA MET A 779 -28.02 31.12 15.66
C MET A 779 -28.91 30.42 16.70
#